data_AF-A0A6C0DUR4-F1
#
_entry.id   AF-A0A6C0DUR4-F1
#
_cell.length_a   1.000
_cell.length_b   1.000
_cell.length_c   1.000
_cell.angle_alpha   90.00
_cell.angle_beta   90.00
_cell.angle_gamma   90.00
#
_symmetry.space_group_name_H-M   'P 1'
#
loop_
_entity.id
_entity.type
_entity.pdbx_description
1 polymer ?
#
loop_
_entity_poly.entity_id
_entity_poly.type
_entity_poly.pdbx_seq_one_letter_code
_entity_poly.pdbx_strand_id
1 'polypeptide(L)'
;MKGEKVLMFDGTIKNVEDIKLGELVMGDDSTPRTVLETHSGIDKMYKVTNRRGESYTVNSHHIISLMYTGKKNLRDRKDKHSYQVTWFNKYKYKLDYKSFSYKNKNKQEVYNQANEFLDKLVDDRKVDIPIEDFLKLSKKYRDNLLGYQVPIDFPQKEVPIDPYMIGYWLGDGTSSNSDITTQDSTVLYYFAKNLSRYNLFLEYKRIYCYKISSGSGHGQKNNIFLQTLKDLDLINNKHIPMIYKCNSRENRLKLLAGFIDADGHLGKRNDFEITQCKKHEKLMDDIIYLARSLGFSATKYIKKTTWTHNGEKKYGEALRIHINGKGIEEIPTLIPRKQARPRKNRVDALVSQIKVEEVGDGEYYGIELDGNNRFVLGNFIVTHNSFLTRDIFYHHQHIPSGVVFSGTEEASPFFGDFIPDCFIHPEYDPELIENVLTKQKKKIREAKLQGKSDTGKLPANNIFIVLDDMLHDAQNWKKEKTIKSIFFNGRHYNILFILTMQYPLGITPDLRSNIDYVFVFNEPSIKNRKKIYDDYAGMIPSFDYFNNILDSCTQNHECLVIKTSSNSTDLKDQIFWYKAESHSNFYTGHPKLWKFHNSNYNIKYEEQNEKDFEKVQKLKKKFANTKKLKVLINKDGDIIDVNPGSE
;
A
#
# COMPACT_ATOMS: atom_id res chain seq x y z
N MET A 1 16.26 -9.63 -4.44
CA MET A 1 17.52 -10.41 -4.39
C MET A 1 17.81 -10.74 -2.93
N LYS A 2 18.60 -11.79 -2.65
CA LYS A 2 19.15 -12.02 -1.30
C LYS A 2 19.79 -10.75 -0.73
N GLY A 3 19.51 -10.44 0.53
CA GLY A 3 20.03 -9.27 1.25
C GLY A 3 19.26 -7.97 1.02
N GLU A 4 18.20 -7.97 0.20
CA GLU A 4 17.33 -6.80 0.04
C GLU A 4 16.64 -6.49 1.36
N LYS A 5 16.63 -5.22 1.75
CA LYS A 5 16.17 -4.78 3.06
C LYS A 5 14.69 -4.42 3.00
N VAL A 6 13.90 -4.96 3.91
CA VAL A 6 12.47 -4.66 4.09
C VAL A 6 12.25 -3.96 5.43
N LEU A 7 11.37 -2.97 5.44
CA LEU A 7 10.95 -2.29 6.67
C LEU A 7 9.83 -3.09 7.34
N MET A 8 10.10 -3.58 8.54
CA MET A 8 9.12 -4.29 9.37
C MET A 8 8.16 -3.29 10.03
N PHE A 9 6.96 -3.74 10.41
CA PHE A 9 5.94 -2.87 11.01
C PHE A 9 6.39 -2.24 12.34
N ASP A 10 7.24 -2.93 13.11
CA ASP A 10 7.83 -2.39 14.34
C ASP A 10 8.92 -1.32 14.10
N GLY A 11 9.25 -1.07 12.82
CA GLY A 11 10.26 -0.13 12.35
C GLY A 11 11.66 -0.73 12.19
N THR A 12 11.88 -2.00 12.56
CA THR A 12 13.16 -2.67 12.31
C THR A 12 13.35 -2.95 10.82
N ILE A 13 14.60 -3.20 10.42
CA ILE A 13 14.94 -3.55 9.04
C ILE A 13 15.41 -5.00 9.03
N LYS A 14 14.80 -5.81 8.18
CA LYS A 14 15.12 -7.23 8.02
C LYS A 14 15.53 -7.53 6.57
N ASN A 15 16.38 -8.53 6.35
CA ASN A 15 16.58 -9.00 4.98
C ASN A 15 15.33 -9.76 4.53
N VAL A 16 14.98 -9.66 3.26
CA VAL A 16 13.81 -10.33 2.69
C VAL A 16 13.85 -11.85 2.90
N GLU A 17 15.02 -12.48 2.83
CA GLU A 17 15.18 -13.93 3.05
C GLU A 17 14.99 -14.38 4.50
N ASP A 18 15.10 -13.45 5.45
CA ASP A 18 14.97 -13.76 6.88
C ASP A 18 13.51 -13.59 7.36
N ILE A 19 12.64 -12.97 6.56
CA ILE A 19 11.23 -12.74 6.88
C ILE A 19 10.49 -14.08 6.94
N LYS A 20 9.56 -14.20 7.89
CA LYS A 20 8.81 -15.44 8.12
C LYS A 20 7.31 -15.20 7.98
N LEU A 21 6.59 -16.28 7.67
CA LEU A 21 5.14 -16.31 7.63
C LEU A 21 4.55 -15.78 8.95
N GLY A 22 3.54 -14.91 8.84
CA GLY A 22 2.86 -14.26 9.96
C GLY A 22 3.57 -13.03 10.53
N GLU A 23 4.80 -12.72 10.10
CA GLU A 23 5.43 -11.45 10.48
C GLU A 23 4.75 -10.26 9.78
N LEU A 24 4.90 -9.08 10.38
CA LEU A 24 4.28 -7.85 9.87
C LEU A 24 5.31 -6.94 9.21
N VAL A 25 5.11 -6.62 7.93
CA VAL A 25 5.89 -5.61 7.20
C VAL A 25 5.15 -4.28 7.12
N MET A 26 5.87 -3.21 6.81
CA MET A 26 5.31 -1.86 6.75
C MET A 26 4.67 -1.58 5.38
N GLY A 27 3.38 -1.24 5.36
CA GLY A 27 2.65 -0.79 4.19
C GLY A 27 3.01 0.64 3.77
N ASP A 28 2.67 1.03 2.53
CA ASP A 28 2.96 2.39 2.00
C ASP A 28 2.10 3.50 2.64
N ASP A 29 1.11 3.11 3.42
CA ASP A 29 0.17 3.92 4.20
C ASP A 29 0.47 3.91 5.71
N SER A 30 1.62 3.36 6.13
CA SER A 30 2.04 3.16 7.53
C SER A 30 1.20 2.15 8.33
N THR A 31 0.41 1.31 7.67
CA THR A 31 -0.35 0.23 8.30
C THR A 31 0.36 -1.12 8.15
N PRO A 32 0.09 -2.13 9.01
CA PRO A 32 0.76 -3.41 8.90
C PRO A 32 0.31 -4.19 7.66
N ARG A 33 1.21 -5.02 7.14
CA ARG A 33 0.92 -6.06 6.14
C ARG A 33 1.39 -7.41 6.67
N THR A 34 0.50 -8.39 6.73
CA THR A 34 0.82 -9.74 7.19
C THR A 34 1.49 -10.51 6.07
N VAL A 35 2.62 -11.15 6.38
CA VAL A 35 3.29 -12.08 5.46
C VAL A 35 2.49 -13.38 5.40
N LEU A 36 1.83 -13.60 4.27
CA LEU A 36 1.03 -14.79 4.00
C LEU A 36 1.90 -15.95 3.55
N GLU A 37 2.89 -15.67 2.69
CA GLU A 37 3.83 -16.66 2.17
C GLU A 37 5.23 -16.08 1.99
N THR A 38 6.24 -16.94 1.96
CA THR A 38 7.62 -16.58 1.60
C THR A 38 8.09 -17.47 0.47
N HIS A 39 8.82 -16.88 -0.47
CA HIS A 39 9.19 -17.55 -1.70
C HIS A 39 10.65 -17.28 -2.07
N SER A 40 11.24 -18.21 -2.82
CA SER A 40 12.59 -18.08 -3.34
C SER A 40 12.75 -18.86 -4.64
N GLY A 41 13.63 -18.42 -5.52
CA GLY A 41 13.94 -19.15 -6.74
C GLY A 41 15.05 -18.46 -7.54
N ILE A 42 15.26 -18.91 -8.77
CA ILE A 42 16.19 -18.29 -9.72
C ILE A 42 15.37 -17.68 -10.85
N ASP A 43 15.68 -16.43 -11.19
CA ASP A 43 15.04 -15.71 -12.28
C ASP A 43 16.04 -14.69 -12.82
N LYS A 44 15.73 -14.13 -13.99
CA LYS A 44 16.40 -12.98 -14.54
C LYS A 44 16.19 -11.77 -13.64
N MET A 45 17.28 -11.10 -13.29
CA MET A 45 17.28 -10.03 -12.29
C MET A 45 17.48 -8.66 -12.93
N TYR A 46 16.86 -7.66 -12.33
CA TYR A 46 16.92 -6.26 -12.72
C TYR A 46 17.26 -5.38 -11.53
N LYS A 47 18.24 -4.51 -11.70
CA LYS A 47 18.61 -3.49 -10.72
C LYS A 47 17.88 -2.19 -11.04
N VAL A 48 17.05 -1.73 -10.11
CA VAL A 48 16.34 -0.46 -10.19
C VAL A 48 17.10 0.56 -9.35
N THR A 49 17.67 1.58 -9.98
CA THR A 49 18.47 2.62 -9.30
C THR A 49 17.86 3.98 -9.49
N ASN A 50 17.68 4.74 -8.42
CA ASN A 50 17.20 6.11 -8.51
C ASN A 50 18.36 7.10 -8.78
N ARG A 51 18.03 8.35 -9.15
CA ARG A 51 19.04 9.41 -9.39
C ARG A 51 19.96 9.73 -8.20
N ARG A 52 19.64 9.24 -7.00
CA ARG A 52 20.42 9.47 -5.77
C ARG A 52 21.39 8.34 -5.47
N GLY A 53 21.36 7.26 -6.25
CA GLY A 53 22.20 6.08 -6.05
C GLY A 53 21.59 5.03 -5.13
N GLU A 54 20.37 5.23 -4.62
CA GLU A 54 19.66 4.14 -3.93
C GLU A 54 19.17 3.15 -4.99
N SER A 55 19.35 1.87 -4.71
CA SER A 55 18.92 0.82 -5.60
C SER A 55 18.32 -0.35 -4.84
N TYR A 56 17.50 -1.11 -5.53
CA TYR A 56 17.01 -2.42 -5.11
C TYR A 56 17.00 -3.35 -6.32
N THR A 57 17.06 -4.66 -6.07
CA THR A 57 17.15 -5.66 -7.14
C THR A 57 16.00 -6.64 -7.09
N VAL A 58 15.32 -6.78 -8.22
CA VAL A 58 14.06 -7.51 -8.37
C VAL A 58 14.15 -8.52 -9.52
N ASN A 59 13.25 -9.49 -9.54
CA ASN A 59 13.17 -10.47 -10.63
C ASN A 59 12.40 -9.90 -11.85
N SER A 60 12.34 -10.67 -12.93
CA SER A 60 11.69 -10.27 -14.19
C SER A 60 10.18 -10.08 -14.07
N HIS A 61 9.55 -10.73 -13.10
CA HIS A 61 8.11 -10.67 -12.87
C HIS A 61 7.69 -9.60 -11.85
N HIS A 62 8.65 -8.88 -11.28
CA HIS A 62 8.40 -7.95 -10.20
C HIS A 62 7.57 -6.73 -10.63
N ILE A 63 6.64 -6.33 -9.76
CA ILE A 63 5.81 -5.16 -9.98
C ILE A 63 6.45 -3.96 -9.28
N ILE A 64 6.86 -2.97 -10.08
CA ILE A 64 7.43 -1.72 -9.56
C ILE A 64 6.31 -0.69 -9.36
N SER A 65 6.26 -0.12 -8.15
CA SER A 65 5.36 0.97 -7.81
C SER A 65 6.00 2.32 -8.16
N LEU A 66 5.41 3.04 -9.10
CA LEU A 66 5.90 4.32 -9.61
C LEU A 66 4.85 5.41 -9.45
N MET A 67 5.29 6.67 -9.59
CA MET A 67 4.44 7.84 -9.61
C MET A 67 4.63 8.63 -10.91
N TYR A 68 3.54 8.93 -11.60
CA TYR A 68 3.59 9.80 -12.77
C TYR A 68 3.72 11.29 -12.38
N THR A 69 4.64 11.99 -13.03
CA THR A 69 4.94 13.41 -12.72
C THR A 69 3.84 14.37 -13.12
N GLY A 70 3.13 14.10 -14.22
CA GLY A 70 2.14 14.99 -14.79
C GLY A 70 0.85 14.97 -13.97
N LYS A 71 0.38 16.15 -13.57
CA LYS A 71 -0.95 16.32 -12.97
C LYS A 71 -2.02 16.42 -14.05
N LYS A 72 -3.27 16.09 -13.70
CA LYS A 72 -4.42 16.48 -14.52
C LYS A 72 -4.38 17.98 -14.84
N ASN A 73 -4.68 18.33 -16.07
CA ASN A 73 -4.55 19.69 -16.57
C ASN A 73 -5.67 20.03 -17.56
N LEU A 74 -6.11 21.29 -17.54
CA LEU A 74 -7.05 21.87 -18.49
C LEU A 74 -6.32 22.90 -19.35
N ARG A 75 -6.41 22.75 -20.67
CA ARG A 75 -5.78 23.67 -21.64
C ARG A 75 -6.82 24.20 -22.63
N ASP A 76 -6.79 25.51 -22.88
CA ASP A 76 -7.52 26.12 -24.00
C ASP A 76 -6.76 25.86 -25.32
N ARG A 77 -7.42 25.15 -26.25
CA ARG A 77 -6.92 24.92 -27.61
C ARG A 77 -7.66 25.83 -28.58
N LYS A 78 -7.16 27.06 -28.67
CA LYS A 78 -7.70 28.10 -29.55
C LYS A 78 -7.73 27.67 -31.03
N ASP A 79 -6.75 26.88 -31.46
CA ASP A 79 -6.65 26.31 -32.81
C ASP A 79 -7.82 25.38 -33.17
N LYS A 80 -8.42 24.71 -32.18
CA LYS A 80 -9.56 23.78 -32.37
C LYS A 80 -10.87 24.29 -31.81
N HIS A 81 -10.90 25.52 -31.29
CA HIS A 81 -12.06 26.08 -30.61
C HIS A 81 -12.59 25.11 -29.53
N SER A 82 -11.69 24.59 -28.69
CA SER A 82 -12.04 23.61 -27.65
C SER A 82 -11.18 23.72 -26.40
N TYR A 83 -11.75 23.42 -25.24
CA TYR A 83 -10.99 23.12 -24.03
C TYR A 83 -10.60 21.64 -24.00
N GLN A 84 -9.36 21.32 -23.64
CA GLN A 84 -8.88 19.94 -23.53
C GLN A 84 -8.47 19.65 -22.08
N VAL A 85 -9.11 18.65 -21.48
CA VAL A 85 -8.69 18.07 -20.20
C VAL A 85 -7.78 16.89 -20.51
N THR A 86 -6.58 16.87 -19.93
CA THR A 86 -5.58 15.79 -20.04
C THR A 86 -5.29 15.23 -18.65
N TRP A 87 -5.20 13.91 -18.52
CA TRP A 87 -4.85 13.25 -17.27
C TRP A 87 -4.01 11.99 -17.55
N PHE A 88 -3.27 11.53 -16.55
CA PHE A 88 -2.58 10.25 -16.66
C PHE A 88 -3.57 9.12 -16.43
N ASN A 89 -3.62 8.17 -17.36
CA ASN A 89 -4.39 6.95 -17.20
C ASN A 89 -3.44 5.84 -16.73
N LYS A 90 -3.46 5.55 -15.42
CA LYS A 90 -2.62 4.50 -14.79
C LYS A 90 -2.85 3.10 -15.36
N TYR A 91 -3.99 2.88 -16.01
CA TYR A 91 -4.33 1.58 -16.61
C TYR A 91 -3.79 1.42 -18.03
N LYS A 92 -3.55 2.53 -18.73
CA LYS A 92 -2.97 2.51 -20.09
C LYS A 92 -1.51 2.95 -20.12
N TYR A 93 -0.95 3.30 -18.97
CA TYR A 93 0.40 3.86 -18.81
C TYR A 93 0.68 5.06 -19.71
N LYS A 94 -0.35 5.87 -20.00
CA LYS A 94 -0.26 7.00 -20.92
C LYS A 94 -1.21 8.14 -20.55
N LEU A 95 -0.98 9.29 -21.17
CA LEU A 95 -1.90 10.42 -21.05
C LEU A 95 -3.16 10.16 -21.89
N ASP A 96 -4.33 10.22 -21.25
CA ASP A 96 -5.61 10.32 -21.91
C ASP A 96 -6.08 11.78 -21.94
N TYR A 97 -7.05 12.08 -22.81
CA TYR A 97 -7.63 13.40 -22.90
C TYR A 97 -9.10 13.37 -23.31
N LYS A 98 -9.81 14.45 -22.97
CA LYS A 98 -11.18 14.72 -23.39
C LYS A 98 -11.28 16.17 -23.83
N SER A 99 -11.88 16.39 -24.99
CA SER A 99 -12.05 17.72 -25.57
C SER A 99 -13.50 18.17 -25.48
N PHE A 100 -13.68 19.45 -25.14
CA PHE A 100 -14.97 20.14 -25.02
C PHE A 100 -14.98 21.28 -26.02
N SER A 101 -15.65 21.10 -27.15
CA SER A 101 -15.72 22.12 -28.20
C SER A 101 -16.65 23.25 -27.81
N TYR A 102 -16.17 24.49 -27.97
CA TYR A 102 -16.96 25.71 -27.87
C TYR A 102 -17.29 26.31 -29.25
N LYS A 103 -17.13 25.53 -30.33
CA LYS A 103 -17.58 25.94 -31.66
C LYS A 103 -19.11 26.11 -31.63
N ASN A 104 -19.58 27.31 -31.93
CA ASN A 104 -21.00 27.70 -31.91
C ASN A 104 -21.66 27.60 -30.51
N LYS A 105 -20.88 27.69 -29.42
CA LYS A 105 -21.38 27.65 -28.04
C LYS A 105 -20.77 28.77 -27.21
N ASN A 106 -21.39 29.09 -26.08
CA ASN A 106 -20.80 30.02 -25.12
C ASN A 106 -19.51 29.44 -24.54
N LYS A 107 -18.39 30.15 -24.73
CA LYS A 107 -17.06 29.71 -24.27
C LYS A 107 -16.99 29.50 -22.75
N GLN A 108 -17.68 30.34 -21.97
CA GLN A 108 -17.69 30.27 -20.51
C GLN A 108 -18.45 29.04 -20.00
N GLU A 109 -19.57 28.70 -20.61
CA GLU A 109 -20.33 27.49 -20.25
C GLU A 109 -19.53 26.22 -20.52
N VAL A 110 -18.83 26.16 -21.66
CA VAL A 110 -17.98 25.01 -22.00
C VAL A 110 -16.75 24.93 -21.09
N TYR A 111 -16.20 26.06 -20.66
CA TYR A 111 -15.14 26.11 -19.66
C TYR A 111 -15.61 25.51 -18.32
N ASN A 112 -16.80 25.90 -17.85
CA ASN A 112 -17.38 25.37 -16.62
C ASN A 112 -17.60 23.85 -16.71
N GLN A 113 -18.10 23.34 -17.84
CA GLN A 113 -18.26 21.88 -18.07
C GLN A 113 -16.91 21.14 -18.06
N ALA A 114 -15.87 21.72 -18.67
CA ALA A 114 -14.55 21.12 -18.69
C ALA A 114 -13.90 21.09 -17.30
N ASN A 115 -14.09 22.16 -16.50
CA ASN A 115 -13.67 22.20 -15.10
C ASN A 115 -14.43 21.19 -14.24
N GLU A 116 -15.76 21.10 -14.37
CA GLU A 116 -16.56 20.13 -13.62
C GLU A 116 -16.10 18.69 -13.92
N PHE A 117 -15.78 18.39 -15.18
CA PHE A 117 -15.19 17.12 -15.55
C PHE A 117 -13.78 16.93 -14.94
N LEU A 118 -12.93 17.95 -14.96
CA LEU A 118 -11.60 17.91 -14.35
C LEU A 118 -11.70 17.65 -12.84
N ASP A 119 -12.64 18.28 -12.14
CA ASP A 119 -12.83 18.16 -10.70
C ASP A 119 -13.32 16.76 -10.32
N LYS A 120 -14.19 16.15 -11.13
CA LYS A 120 -14.65 14.76 -10.96
C LYS A 120 -13.58 13.71 -11.21
N LEU A 121 -12.49 14.03 -11.94
CA LEU A 121 -11.41 13.07 -12.17
C LEU A 121 -10.56 12.87 -10.91
N VAL A 122 -10.37 11.62 -10.50
CA VAL A 122 -9.37 11.25 -9.50
C VAL A 122 -7.98 11.41 -10.11
N ASP A 123 -7.11 12.21 -9.49
CA ASP A 123 -5.71 12.41 -9.93
C ASP A 123 -4.82 11.32 -9.33
N ASP A 124 -5.19 10.05 -9.56
CA ASP A 124 -4.39 8.92 -9.10
C ASP A 124 -3.18 8.73 -10.01
N ARG A 125 -2.02 9.13 -9.49
CA ARG A 125 -0.74 9.14 -10.20
C ARG A 125 0.15 7.98 -9.76
N LYS A 126 -0.25 7.18 -8.77
CA LYS A 126 0.47 5.96 -8.39
C LYS A 126 0.13 4.88 -9.41
N VAL A 127 1.13 4.10 -9.81
CA VAL A 127 0.95 3.04 -10.77
C VAL A 127 1.86 1.88 -10.44
N ASP A 128 1.29 0.69 -10.45
CA ASP A 128 2.00 -0.56 -10.34
C ASP A 128 2.14 -1.14 -11.75
N ILE A 129 3.37 -1.38 -12.17
CA ILE A 129 3.69 -1.85 -13.51
C ILE A 129 4.72 -2.97 -13.44
N PRO A 130 4.53 -4.10 -14.15
CA PRO A 130 5.56 -5.13 -14.27
C PRO A 130 6.83 -4.53 -14.88
N ILE A 131 8.00 -4.95 -14.41
CA ILE A 131 9.27 -4.37 -14.86
C ILE A 131 9.48 -4.54 -16.37
N GLU A 132 9.07 -5.66 -16.96
CA GLU A 132 9.13 -5.89 -18.40
C GLU A 132 8.21 -4.96 -19.20
N ASP A 133 7.01 -4.70 -18.69
CA ASP A 133 6.07 -3.77 -19.33
C ASP A 133 6.57 -2.33 -19.24
N PHE A 134 7.20 -1.96 -18.11
CA PHE A 134 7.88 -0.67 -17.99
C PHE A 134 8.96 -0.50 -19.07
N LEU A 135 9.75 -1.54 -19.35
CA LEU A 135 10.79 -1.51 -20.37
C LEU A 135 10.23 -1.33 -21.80
N LYS A 136 9.03 -1.86 -22.07
CA LYS A 136 8.31 -1.69 -23.35
C LYS A 136 7.78 -0.26 -23.57
N LEU A 137 7.66 0.55 -22.51
CA LEU A 137 7.15 1.93 -22.63
C LEU A 137 8.10 2.85 -23.42
N SER A 138 7.50 3.80 -24.16
CA SER A 138 8.25 4.87 -24.81
C SER A 138 9.08 5.66 -23.80
N LYS A 139 10.24 6.18 -24.23
CA LYS A 139 11.14 6.99 -23.39
C LYS A 139 10.41 8.12 -22.66
N LYS A 140 9.46 8.79 -23.32
CA LYS A 140 8.62 9.83 -22.71
C LYS A 140 7.93 9.36 -21.44
N TYR A 141 7.31 8.17 -21.46
CA TYR A 141 6.57 7.67 -20.30
C TYR A 141 7.52 7.12 -19.24
N ARG A 142 8.58 6.41 -19.63
CA ARG A 142 9.63 5.96 -18.69
C ARG A 142 10.26 7.12 -17.92
N ASP A 143 10.62 8.21 -18.60
CA ASP A 143 11.24 9.38 -17.97
C ASP A 143 10.30 10.14 -17.01
N ASN A 144 8.98 9.94 -17.14
CA ASN A 144 7.96 10.59 -16.31
C ASN A 144 7.31 9.67 -15.28
N LEU A 145 7.68 8.38 -15.26
CA LEU A 145 7.32 7.43 -14.23
C LEU A 145 8.47 7.33 -13.24
N LEU A 146 8.27 7.88 -12.05
CA LEU A 146 9.32 8.07 -11.07
C LEU A 146 9.16 7.08 -9.91
N GLY A 147 10.27 6.55 -9.41
CA GLY A 147 10.26 5.86 -8.12
C GLY A 147 9.96 6.85 -7.01
N TYR A 148 9.23 6.42 -5.99
CA TYR A 148 8.85 7.26 -4.87
C TYR A 148 9.13 6.60 -3.53
N GLN A 149 9.34 7.45 -2.53
CA GLN A 149 9.48 7.09 -1.13
C GLN A 149 8.29 7.64 -0.34
N VAL A 150 7.98 7.05 0.80
CA VAL A 150 6.89 7.49 1.69
C VAL A 150 7.40 7.80 3.10
N PRO A 151 6.86 8.82 3.78
CA PRO A 151 7.01 8.95 5.23
C PRO A 151 6.32 7.79 5.93
N ILE A 152 6.75 7.50 7.16
CA ILE A 152 6.12 6.47 8.00
C ILE A 152 5.63 7.12 9.29
N ASP A 153 4.39 6.85 9.63
CA ASP A 153 3.76 7.26 10.88
C ASP A 153 3.85 6.12 11.89
N PHE A 154 4.62 6.34 12.96
CA PHE A 154 4.73 5.42 14.08
C PHE A 154 3.84 5.86 15.25
N PRO A 155 3.32 4.91 16.05
CA PRO A 155 2.59 5.25 17.26
C PRO A 155 3.49 6.02 18.23
N GLN A 156 2.88 6.95 18.97
CA GLN A 156 3.57 7.66 20.04
C GLN A 156 3.97 6.69 21.15
N LYS A 157 5.21 6.83 21.64
CA LYS A 157 5.74 6.09 22.79
C LYS A 157 6.26 7.08 23.82
N GLU A 158 6.05 6.78 25.09
CA GLU A 158 6.70 7.53 26.16
C GLU A 158 8.21 7.35 26.08
N VAL A 159 8.95 8.41 26.40
CA VAL A 159 10.41 8.43 26.35
C VAL A 159 10.96 8.96 27.68
N PRO A 160 12.06 8.39 28.19
CA PRO A 160 12.59 8.74 29.51
C PRO A 160 13.17 10.16 29.56
N ILE A 161 13.71 10.64 28.44
CA ILE A 161 14.32 11.96 28.29
C ILE A 161 13.79 12.62 27.02
N ASP A 162 13.70 13.96 27.04
CA ASP A 162 13.29 14.77 25.91
C ASP A 162 14.10 14.41 24.63
N PRO A 163 13.43 14.10 23.50
CA PRO A 163 14.12 13.72 22.26
C PRO A 163 15.13 14.77 21.78
N TYR A 164 14.86 16.07 21.94
CA TYR A 164 15.80 17.12 21.56
C TYR A 164 17.11 17.02 22.34
N MET A 165 17.05 16.75 23.65
CA MET A 165 18.24 16.64 24.49
C MET A 165 19.09 15.42 24.10
N ILE A 166 18.45 14.28 23.80
CA ILE A 166 19.15 13.09 23.29
C ILE A 166 19.79 13.38 21.94
N GLY A 167 19.06 14.03 21.02
CA GLY A 167 19.58 14.41 19.71
C GLY A 167 20.80 15.32 19.81
N TYR A 168 20.75 16.31 20.72
CA TYR A 168 21.85 17.23 20.96
C TYR A 168 23.08 16.52 21.55
N TRP A 169 22.88 15.64 22.55
CA TRP A 169 23.97 14.84 23.13
C TRP A 169 24.59 13.87 22.11
N LEU A 170 23.80 13.31 21.19
CA LEU A 170 24.32 12.45 20.12
C LEU A 170 25.30 13.20 19.20
N GLY A 171 25.09 14.50 18.96
CA GLY A 171 26.07 15.34 18.27
C GLY A 171 27.22 15.75 19.19
N ASP A 172 26.97 16.72 20.07
CA ASP A 172 27.99 17.45 20.85
C ASP A 172 28.19 16.93 22.29
N GLY A 173 27.65 15.75 22.61
CA GLY A 173 27.87 15.07 23.89
C GLY A 173 29.17 14.27 23.93
N THR A 174 29.72 14.07 25.13
CA THR A 174 30.87 13.17 25.33
C THR A 174 30.40 11.72 25.26
N SER A 175 31.10 10.86 24.51
CA SER A 175 30.66 9.46 24.34
C SER A 175 30.62 8.67 25.65
N SER A 176 31.43 9.03 26.64
CA SER A 176 31.58 8.28 27.89
C SER A 176 30.72 8.78 29.05
N ASN A 177 30.02 9.92 28.94
CA ASN A 177 29.34 10.55 30.07
C ASN A 177 28.23 11.52 29.64
N SER A 178 27.46 12.07 30.59
CA SER A 178 26.35 13.01 30.38
C SER A 178 26.78 14.47 30.11
N ASP A 179 28.00 14.67 29.63
CA ASP A 179 28.55 16.00 29.35
C ASP A 179 28.16 16.44 27.94
N ILE A 180 27.81 17.72 27.77
CA ILE A 180 27.58 18.38 26.48
C ILE A 180 28.54 19.56 26.30
N THR A 181 28.87 19.88 25.05
CA THR A 181 29.70 21.06 24.72
C THR A 181 28.91 22.04 23.88
N THR A 182 28.70 23.26 24.38
CA THR A 182 28.01 24.30 23.60
C THR A 182 28.35 25.71 24.07
N GLN A 183 28.48 26.62 23.10
CA GLN A 183 28.54 28.07 23.36
C GLN A 183 27.18 28.76 23.13
N ASP A 184 26.18 28.03 22.63
CA ASP A 184 24.92 28.63 22.19
C ASP A 184 23.97 28.81 23.38
N SER A 185 23.64 30.06 23.68
CA SER A 185 22.80 30.41 24.83
C SER A 185 21.36 29.90 24.68
N THR A 186 20.85 29.72 23.45
CA THR A 186 19.50 29.20 23.22
C THR A 186 19.39 27.74 23.67
N VAL A 187 20.43 26.94 23.39
CA VAL A 187 20.53 25.55 23.82
C VAL A 187 20.68 25.48 25.34
N LEU A 188 21.58 26.28 25.93
CA LEU A 188 21.77 26.30 27.38
C LEU A 188 20.49 26.67 28.12
N TYR A 189 19.75 27.68 27.63
CA TYR A 189 18.46 28.07 28.19
C TYR A 189 17.43 26.94 28.09
N TYR A 190 17.36 26.26 26.94
CA TYR A 190 16.45 25.14 26.76
C TYR A 190 16.76 23.99 27.71
N PHE A 191 18.03 23.60 27.84
CA PHE A 191 18.44 22.56 28.79
C PHE A 191 18.15 22.97 30.23
N ALA A 192 18.56 24.16 30.66
CA ALA A 192 18.32 24.65 32.02
C ALA A 192 16.83 24.67 32.39
N LYS A 193 15.97 25.09 31.46
CA LYS A 193 14.51 25.13 31.66
C LYS A 193 13.91 23.72 31.77
N ASN A 194 14.29 22.81 30.88
CA ASN A 194 13.62 21.52 30.75
C ASN A 194 14.22 20.40 31.63
N LEU A 195 15.50 20.50 32.02
CA LEU A 195 16.14 19.50 32.90
C LEU A 195 15.53 19.43 34.30
N SER A 196 14.96 20.55 34.77
CA SER A 196 14.26 20.63 36.07
C SER A 196 13.14 19.60 36.20
N ARG A 197 12.47 19.25 35.08
CA ARG A 197 11.40 18.24 35.02
C ARG A 197 11.87 16.84 35.37
N TYR A 198 13.18 16.59 35.25
CA TYR A 198 13.84 15.32 35.54
C TYR A 198 14.66 15.38 36.85
N ASN A 199 14.51 16.46 37.63
CA ASN A 199 15.37 16.77 38.78
C ASN A 199 16.88 16.83 38.42
N LEU A 200 17.17 17.35 37.23
CA LEU A 200 18.51 17.54 36.69
C LEU A 200 18.82 19.03 36.50
N PHE A 201 20.10 19.36 36.44
CA PHE A 201 20.59 20.70 36.13
C PHE A 201 21.90 20.66 35.33
N LEU A 202 22.28 21.79 34.74
CA LEU A 202 23.59 21.95 34.09
C LEU A 202 24.63 22.42 35.11
N GLU A 203 25.64 21.60 35.33
CA GLU A 203 26.83 21.92 36.12
C GLU A 203 27.95 22.39 35.18
N TYR A 204 28.36 23.64 35.29
CA TYR A 204 29.50 24.16 34.54
C TYR A 204 30.79 23.40 34.90
N LYS A 205 31.55 22.95 33.90
CA LYS A 205 32.86 22.32 34.10
C LYS A 205 34.00 23.24 33.72
N ARG A 206 34.10 23.55 32.41
CA ARG A 206 35.16 24.41 31.85
C ARG A 206 34.80 24.85 30.46
N ILE A 207 35.18 26.07 30.09
CA ILE A 207 34.98 26.64 28.75
C ILE A 207 33.49 26.56 28.34
N TYR A 208 33.15 25.65 27.42
CA TYR A 208 31.81 25.41 26.88
C TYR A 208 31.26 24.03 27.29
N CYS A 209 31.92 23.34 28.22
CA CYS A 209 31.54 22.01 28.68
C CYS A 209 30.67 22.11 29.93
N TYR A 210 29.50 21.46 29.86
CA TYR A 210 28.51 21.39 30.92
C TYR A 210 28.16 19.93 31.18
N LYS A 211 28.18 19.53 32.45
CA LYS A 211 27.71 18.22 32.88
C LYS A 211 26.23 18.29 33.23
N ILE A 212 25.42 17.41 32.66
CA ILE A 212 24.06 17.21 33.15
C ILE A 212 24.19 16.41 34.46
N SER A 213 23.82 17.02 35.60
CA SER A 213 23.99 16.49 36.96
C SER A 213 22.65 16.43 37.71
N SER A 214 22.53 15.55 38.70
CA SER A 214 21.36 15.42 39.58
C SER A 214 21.49 16.24 40.86
N GLY A 215 20.37 16.74 41.39
CA GLY A 215 20.32 17.52 42.64
C GLY A 215 20.94 16.82 43.86
N SER A 216 21.66 17.57 44.68
CA SER A 216 22.38 17.08 45.87
C SER A 216 21.49 17.00 47.11
N GLY A 217 20.53 16.07 47.13
CA GLY A 217 19.80 15.68 48.35
C GLY A 217 20.35 14.37 48.90
N HIS A 218 20.54 14.25 50.22
CA HIS A 218 20.92 12.99 50.87
C HIS A 218 19.96 11.86 50.48
N GLY A 219 20.39 10.99 49.56
CA GLY A 219 19.63 9.82 49.09
C GLY A 219 19.44 9.70 47.57
N GLN A 220 19.62 10.75 46.77
CA GLN A 220 19.48 10.67 45.31
C GLN A 220 20.84 10.65 44.59
N LYS A 221 21.41 9.45 44.41
CA LYS A 221 22.70 9.23 43.73
C LYS A 221 22.61 8.99 42.21
N ASN A 222 21.41 8.92 41.63
CA ASN A 222 21.26 8.43 40.25
C ASN A 222 20.88 9.56 39.29
N ASN A 223 21.85 9.95 38.46
CA ASN A 223 21.63 10.83 37.32
C ASN A 223 20.81 10.08 36.24
N ILE A 224 19.51 10.36 36.17
CA ILE A 224 18.58 9.68 35.26
C ILE A 224 18.96 9.86 33.79
N PHE A 225 19.57 10.98 33.40
CA PHE A 225 20.06 11.16 32.03
C PHE A 225 21.19 10.19 31.72
N LEU A 226 22.23 10.14 32.58
CA LEU A 226 23.33 9.20 32.42
C LEU A 226 22.86 7.74 32.49
N GLN A 227 21.89 7.44 33.36
CA GLN A 227 21.30 6.11 33.46
C GLN A 227 20.57 5.75 32.16
N THR A 228 19.77 6.66 31.61
CA THR A 228 19.12 6.50 30.30
C THR A 228 20.13 6.23 29.19
N LEU A 229 21.26 6.94 29.16
CA LEU A 229 22.33 6.67 28.19
C LEU A 229 22.91 5.27 28.34
N LYS A 230 23.02 4.73 29.56
CA LYS A 230 23.50 3.37 29.80
C LYS A 230 22.46 2.33 29.41
N ASP A 231 21.20 2.53 29.81
CA ASP A 231 20.09 1.60 29.56
C ASP A 231 19.80 1.45 28.06
N LEU A 232 20.01 2.53 27.29
CA LEU A 232 19.87 2.54 25.84
C LEU A 232 21.17 2.24 25.08
N ASP A 233 22.22 1.78 25.78
CA ASP A 233 23.53 1.42 25.21
C ASP A 233 24.16 2.53 24.35
N LEU A 234 24.05 3.78 24.80
CA LEU A 234 24.59 4.96 24.10
C LEU A 234 26.02 5.30 24.52
N ILE A 235 26.45 4.85 25.70
CA ILE A 235 27.79 5.12 26.22
C ILE A 235 28.84 4.38 25.38
N ASN A 236 29.75 5.15 24.77
CA ASN A 236 30.76 4.69 23.82
C ASN A 236 30.22 3.97 22.57
N ASN A 237 28.91 4.01 22.34
CA ASN A 237 28.21 3.40 21.21
C ASN A 237 27.10 4.35 20.73
N LYS A 238 27.45 5.56 20.30
CA LYS A 238 26.46 6.54 19.83
C LYS A 238 25.67 6.00 18.64
N HIS A 239 24.37 5.84 18.81
CA HIS A 239 23.40 5.42 17.81
C HIS A 239 22.02 6.01 18.17
N ILE A 240 21.00 5.87 17.31
CA ILE A 240 19.64 6.33 17.67
C ILE A 240 18.81 5.14 18.15
N PRO A 241 18.39 5.09 19.43
CA PRO A 241 17.61 3.98 19.95
C PRO A 241 16.22 3.90 19.32
N MET A 242 15.68 2.68 19.15
CA MET A 242 14.38 2.45 18.48
C MET A 242 13.20 3.17 19.16
N ILE A 243 13.22 3.34 20.48
CA ILE A 243 12.18 4.08 21.22
C ILE A 243 12.07 5.56 20.79
N TYR A 244 13.16 6.13 20.29
CA TYR A 244 13.21 7.48 19.72
C TYR A 244 13.07 7.46 18.20
N LYS A 245 13.68 6.47 17.54
CA LYS A 245 13.72 6.32 16.07
C LYS A 245 12.34 6.02 15.48
N CYS A 246 11.53 5.22 16.16
CA CYS A 246 10.21 4.76 15.75
C CYS A 246 9.16 5.21 16.78
N ASN A 247 8.92 6.52 16.77
CA ASN A 247 8.00 7.24 17.66
C ASN A 247 7.21 8.27 16.85
N SER A 248 6.31 9.01 17.49
CA SER A 248 5.50 10.04 16.87
C SER A 248 6.36 11.00 16.04
N ARG A 249 5.78 11.53 14.97
CA ARG A 249 6.45 12.47 14.07
C ARG A 249 7.02 13.67 14.84
N GLU A 250 6.31 14.18 15.83
CA GLU A 250 6.76 15.28 16.68
C GLU A 250 8.05 14.93 17.45
N ASN A 251 8.11 13.77 18.09
CA ASN A 251 9.29 13.34 18.85
C ASN A 251 10.50 13.12 17.93
N ARG A 252 10.27 12.53 16.75
CA ARG A 252 11.31 12.34 15.73
C ARG A 252 11.84 13.67 15.19
N LEU A 253 10.98 14.67 14.98
CA LEU A 253 11.39 16.03 14.59
C LEU A 253 12.23 16.71 15.67
N LYS A 254 11.83 16.63 16.94
CA LYS A 254 12.61 17.16 18.07
C LYS A 254 13.99 16.52 18.17
N LEU A 255 14.05 15.20 18.03
CA LEU A 255 15.30 14.44 18.01
C LEU A 255 16.24 14.91 16.90
N LEU A 256 15.72 15.01 15.67
CA LEU A 256 16.48 15.49 14.52
C LEU A 256 16.93 16.94 14.71
N ALA A 257 16.08 17.80 15.28
CA ALA A 257 16.41 19.19 15.58
C ALA A 257 17.56 19.32 16.57
N GLY A 258 17.56 18.52 17.65
CA GLY A 258 18.65 18.48 18.62
C GLY A 258 19.98 18.13 17.96
N PHE A 259 19.97 17.11 17.09
CA PHE A 259 21.17 16.72 16.34
C PHE A 259 21.64 17.81 15.37
N ILE A 260 20.72 18.46 14.66
CA ILE A 260 21.04 19.56 13.76
C ILE A 260 21.62 20.74 14.54
N ASP A 261 21.08 21.08 15.71
CA ASP A 261 21.59 22.16 16.54
C ASP A 261 22.97 21.91 17.12
N ALA A 262 23.34 20.64 17.34
CA ALA A 262 24.71 20.26 17.62
C ALA A 262 25.58 20.36 16.35
N ASP A 263 25.47 19.35 15.46
CA ASP A 263 26.43 19.12 14.38
C ASP A 263 25.94 19.50 12.97
N GLY A 264 24.69 19.94 12.84
CA GLY A 264 24.10 20.32 11.56
C GLY A 264 24.46 21.73 11.09
N HIS A 265 24.44 21.92 9.77
CA HIS A 265 24.57 23.20 9.11
C HIS A 265 23.41 23.41 8.13
N LEU A 266 22.73 24.55 8.22
CA LEU A 266 21.73 24.95 7.23
C LEU A 266 22.45 25.60 6.04
N GLY A 267 22.43 24.91 4.90
CA GLY A 267 23.05 25.36 3.66
C GLY A 267 22.28 26.49 2.98
N LYS A 268 22.96 27.18 2.04
CA LYS A 268 22.38 28.31 1.26
C LYS A 268 21.17 27.90 0.41
N ARG A 269 21.02 26.62 0.08
CA ARG A 269 19.88 26.08 -0.68
C ARG A 269 18.71 25.69 0.20
N ASN A 270 18.75 26.04 1.49
CA ASN A 270 17.73 25.70 2.49
C ASN A 270 17.59 24.18 2.65
N ASP A 271 18.74 23.52 2.75
CA ASP A 271 18.94 22.10 3.00
C ASP A 271 19.87 21.92 4.21
N PHE A 272 19.67 20.87 4.99
CA PHE A 272 20.55 20.57 6.12
C PHE A 272 21.71 19.69 5.67
N GLU A 273 22.91 20.05 6.10
CA GLU A 273 24.12 19.25 5.93
C GLU A 273 24.60 18.78 7.31
N ILE A 274 24.89 17.50 7.43
CA ILE A 274 25.54 16.90 8.61
C ILE A 274 26.81 16.22 8.13
N THR A 275 27.95 16.50 8.78
CA THR A 275 29.23 15.86 8.46
C THR A 275 29.80 15.19 9.70
N GLN A 276 30.14 13.90 9.61
CA GLN A 276 30.73 13.11 10.69
C GLN A 276 31.90 12.27 10.17
N CYS A 277 32.80 11.88 11.06
CA CYS A 277 33.89 10.96 10.72
C CYS A 277 33.37 9.54 10.43
N LYS A 278 34.12 8.74 9.66
CA LYS A 278 33.70 7.39 9.24
C LYS A 278 33.37 6.43 10.39
N LYS A 279 34.03 6.56 11.54
CA LYS A 279 33.74 5.74 12.73
C LYS A 279 32.31 5.91 13.27
N HIS A 280 31.60 6.98 12.89
CA HIS A 280 30.21 7.23 13.28
C HIS A 280 29.22 6.81 12.17
N GLU A 281 29.59 5.90 11.28
CA GLU A 281 28.72 5.47 10.17
C GLU A 281 27.36 4.95 10.64
N LYS A 282 27.32 4.12 11.70
CA LYS A 282 26.07 3.63 12.30
C LYS A 282 25.11 4.77 12.67
N LEU A 283 25.64 5.81 13.34
CA LEU A 283 24.86 6.99 13.72
C LEU A 283 24.36 7.76 12.50
N MET A 284 25.20 7.88 11.46
CA MET A 284 24.83 8.52 10.20
C MET A 284 23.70 7.76 9.49
N ASP A 285 23.75 6.43 9.48
CA ASP A 285 22.69 5.60 8.90
C ASP A 285 21.38 5.69 9.70
N ASP A 286 21.46 5.77 11.03
CA ASP A 286 20.29 6.05 11.88
C ASP A 286 19.68 7.43 11.64
N ILE A 287 20.49 8.47 11.40
CA ILE A 287 20.01 9.81 11.04
C ILE A 287 19.32 9.79 9.67
N ILE A 288 19.86 9.04 8.70
CA ILE A 288 19.24 8.86 7.39
C ILE A 288 17.88 8.17 7.54
N TYR A 289 17.82 7.09 8.33
CA TYR A 289 16.56 6.42 8.65
C TYR A 289 15.56 7.40 9.25
N LEU A 290 15.97 8.14 10.29
CA LEU A 290 15.11 9.10 10.98
C LEU A 290 14.57 10.15 10.01
N ALA A 291 15.45 10.75 9.19
CA ALA A 291 15.07 11.76 8.21
C ALA A 291 14.13 11.20 7.13
N ARG A 292 14.39 10.00 6.60
CA ARG A 292 13.52 9.35 5.61
C ARG A 292 12.15 9.01 6.18
N SER A 293 12.10 8.49 7.40
CA SER A 293 10.86 8.18 8.10
C SER A 293 9.98 9.42 8.33
N LEU A 294 10.59 10.61 8.45
CA LEU A 294 9.90 11.90 8.60
C LEU A 294 9.37 12.47 7.27
N GLY A 295 9.68 11.83 6.14
CA GLY A 295 9.32 12.30 4.80
C GLY A 295 10.37 13.23 4.18
N PHE A 296 11.62 13.19 4.66
CA PHE A 296 12.72 13.93 4.05
C PHE A 296 13.59 13.04 3.18
N SER A 297 14.04 13.60 2.07
CA SER A 297 15.17 13.07 1.30
C SER A 297 16.44 13.17 2.15
N ALA A 298 17.11 12.05 2.40
CA ALA A 298 18.43 12.02 3.03
C ALA A 298 19.40 11.15 2.21
N THR A 299 20.54 11.71 1.83
CA THR A 299 21.56 11.02 1.02
C THR A 299 22.96 11.15 1.62
N LYS A 300 23.70 10.04 1.65
CA LYS A 300 25.06 9.91 2.22
C LYS A 300 26.12 9.97 1.12
N TYR A 301 27.19 10.73 1.33
CA TYR A 301 28.34 10.78 0.43
C TYR A 301 29.65 10.83 1.22
N ILE A 302 30.73 10.37 0.58
CA ILE A 302 32.10 10.54 1.10
C ILE A 302 32.60 11.93 0.72
N LYS A 303 33.00 12.71 1.71
CA LYS A 303 33.61 14.04 1.56
C LYS A 303 35.11 13.93 1.87
N LYS A 304 35.95 14.36 0.93
CA LYS A 304 37.37 14.61 1.20
C LYS A 304 37.53 15.82 2.12
N THR A 305 38.26 15.66 3.21
CA THR A 305 38.48 16.66 4.25
C THR A 305 39.96 16.97 4.40
N THR A 306 40.26 18.17 4.87
CA THR A 306 41.62 18.60 5.18
C THR A 306 41.61 19.43 6.45
N TRP A 307 42.60 19.24 7.31
CA TRP A 307 42.78 20.03 8.53
C TRP A 307 44.26 20.21 8.82
N THR A 308 44.62 21.24 9.57
CA THR A 308 46.01 21.49 9.98
C THR A 308 46.18 21.06 11.43
N HIS A 309 47.19 20.23 11.72
CA HIS A 309 47.53 19.80 13.06
C HIS A 309 49.04 19.94 13.25
N ASN A 310 49.48 20.70 14.26
CA ASN A 310 50.89 21.04 14.50
C ASN A 310 51.61 21.64 13.28
N GLY A 311 50.92 22.49 12.51
CA GLY A 311 51.47 23.13 11.30
C GLY A 311 51.46 22.26 10.05
N GLU A 312 51.17 20.96 10.15
CA GLU A 312 51.09 20.04 9.01
C GLU A 312 49.65 19.91 8.50
N LYS A 313 49.49 20.01 7.17
CA LYS A 313 48.20 19.79 6.51
C LYS A 313 47.94 18.30 6.34
N LYS A 314 46.89 17.81 7.01
CA LYS A 314 46.41 16.44 6.94
C LYS A 314 45.20 16.34 6.03
N TYR A 315 45.01 15.14 5.48
CA TYR A 315 43.92 14.78 4.56
C TYR A 315 43.18 13.59 5.14
N GLY A 316 41.87 13.53 4.93
CA GLY A 316 41.07 12.39 5.36
C GLY A 316 39.70 12.39 4.69
N GLU A 317 38.84 11.49 5.13
CA GLU A 317 37.51 11.31 4.59
C GLU A 317 36.46 11.36 5.70
N ALA A 318 35.35 12.02 5.41
CA ALA A 318 34.20 12.12 6.30
C ALA A 318 32.93 11.69 5.55
N LEU A 319 31.92 11.26 6.29
CA LEU A 319 30.58 11.03 5.79
C LEU A 319 29.82 12.34 5.85
N ARG A 320 29.10 12.66 4.77
CA ARG A 320 28.24 13.84 4.69
C ARG A 320 26.83 13.42 4.30
N ILE A 321 25.84 13.86 5.06
CA ILE A 321 24.42 13.72 4.73
C ILE A 321 23.86 15.06 4.27
N HIS A 322 23.06 15.05 3.20
CA HIS A 322 22.17 16.14 2.83
C HIS A 322 20.73 15.76 3.12
N ILE A 323 20.02 16.55 3.93
CA ILE A 323 18.61 16.39 4.25
C ILE A 323 17.82 17.52 3.59
N ASN A 324 16.80 17.17 2.80
CA ASN A 324 15.88 18.13 2.21
C ASN A 324 14.49 17.54 2.01
N GLY A 325 13.45 18.35 1.90
CA GLY A 325 12.10 17.85 1.63
C GLY A 325 11.05 18.92 1.84
N LYS A 326 9.79 18.57 1.60
CA LYS A 326 8.64 19.40 1.98
C LYS A 326 8.49 19.35 3.50
N GLY A 327 8.17 20.47 4.16
CA GLY A 327 8.04 20.54 5.61
C GLY A 327 9.39 20.58 6.35
N ILE A 328 10.49 20.95 5.68
CA ILE A 328 11.81 21.04 6.32
C ILE A 328 11.86 22.13 7.40
N GLU A 329 11.04 23.16 7.24
CA GLU A 329 10.79 24.24 8.20
C GLU A 329 10.08 23.78 9.48
N GLU A 330 9.47 22.59 9.47
CA GLU A 330 8.80 22.03 10.64
C GLU A 330 9.79 21.43 11.65
N ILE A 331 11.05 21.23 11.26
CA ILE A 331 12.10 20.76 12.16
C ILE A 331 12.38 21.86 13.19
N PRO A 332 12.08 21.66 14.49
CA PRO A 332 12.07 22.72 15.49
C PRO A 332 13.48 22.99 16.05
N THR A 333 14.41 23.39 15.20
CA THR A 333 15.74 23.86 15.65
C THR A 333 15.60 25.13 16.48
N LEU A 334 16.37 25.20 17.56
CA LEU A 334 16.37 26.33 18.49
C LEU A 334 17.33 27.43 18.03
N ILE A 335 18.43 27.06 17.38
CA ILE A 335 19.44 28.01 16.94
C ILE A 335 18.92 28.77 15.71
N PRO A 336 18.71 30.11 15.75
CA PRO A 336 18.05 30.85 14.68
C PRO A 336 18.71 30.70 13.30
N ARG A 337 20.04 30.65 13.24
CA ARG A 337 20.79 30.45 11.98
C ARG A 337 20.65 29.03 11.39
N LYS A 338 20.09 28.09 12.16
CA LYS A 338 19.81 26.70 11.75
C LYS A 338 18.30 26.46 11.53
N GLN A 339 17.47 27.50 11.57
CA GLN A 339 16.05 27.39 11.26
C GLN A 339 15.81 27.46 9.75
N ALA A 340 15.27 26.38 9.19
CA ALA A 340 14.95 26.32 7.77
C ALA A 340 13.70 27.16 7.46
N ARG A 341 13.67 27.70 6.24
CA ARG A 341 12.53 28.49 5.74
C ARG A 341 11.58 27.59 4.95
N PRO A 342 10.29 27.96 4.82
CA PRO A 342 9.37 27.25 3.94
C PRO A 342 9.91 27.15 2.52
N ARG A 343 9.86 25.94 1.96
CA ARG A 343 10.49 25.65 0.67
C ARG A 343 9.65 26.24 -0.48
N LYS A 344 10.32 26.94 -1.41
CA LYS A 344 9.69 27.45 -2.64
C LYS A 344 9.61 26.44 -3.79
N ASN A 345 10.29 25.29 -3.65
CA ASN A 345 10.51 24.34 -4.73
C ASN A 345 9.24 23.58 -5.14
N ARG A 346 9.02 23.48 -6.46
CA ARG A 346 7.92 22.69 -7.07
C ARG A 346 8.17 21.18 -7.08
N VAL A 347 9.43 20.74 -6.96
CA VAL A 347 9.82 19.34 -7.15
C VAL A 347 9.78 18.59 -5.83
N ASP A 348 9.01 17.51 -5.80
CA ASP A 348 8.92 16.61 -4.66
C ASP A 348 10.26 15.89 -4.44
N ALA A 349 10.79 15.99 -3.23
CA ALA A 349 12.05 15.35 -2.89
C ALA A 349 11.90 13.86 -2.61
N LEU A 350 10.69 13.32 -2.45
CA LEU A 350 10.52 11.88 -2.26
C LEU A 350 10.35 11.13 -3.59
N VAL A 351 10.34 11.86 -4.71
CA VAL A 351 10.08 11.29 -6.03
C VAL A 351 11.29 11.51 -6.93
N SER A 352 11.74 10.48 -7.64
CA SER A 352 12.94 10.54 -8.47
C SER A 352 12.90 9.60 -9.66
N GLN A 353 13.52 10.01 -10.77
CA GLN A 353 13.68 9.12 -11.92
C GLN A 353 14.47 7.88 -11.54
N ILE A 354 14.04 6.76 -12.12
CA ILE A 354 14.68 5.47 -12.00
C ILE A 354 15.39 5.09 -13.29
N LYS A 355 16.43 4.28 -13.13
CA LYS A 355 17.13 3.57 -14.20
C LYS A 355 16.98 2.08 -13.90
N VAL A 356 16.57 1.31 -14.90
CA VAL A 356 16.42 -0.14 -14.81
C VAL A 356 17.49 -0.79 -15.66
N GLU A 357 18.28 -1.68 -15.07
CA GLU A 357 19.38 -2.39 -15.73
C GLU A 357 19.25 -3.88 -15.47
N GLU A 358 19.33 -4.69 -16.52
CA GLU A 358 19.44 -6.15 -16.41
C GLU A 358 20.80 -6.52 -15.80
N VAL A 359 20.79 -7.41 -14.81
CA VAL A 359 22.01 -7.86 -14.10
C VAL A 359 22.32 -9.34 -14.31
N GLY A 360 21.50 -10.06 -15.08
CA GLY A 360 21.63 -11.49 -15.36
C GLY A 360 20.76 -12.35 -14.44
N ASP A 361 20.91 -13.67 -14.51
CA ASP A 361 20.14 -14.61 -13.68
C ASP A 361 20.68 -14.66 -12.25
N GLY A 362 19.79 -14.78 -11.28
CA GLY A 362 20.18 -14.84 -9.87
C GLY A 362 19.06 -15.27 -8.94
N GLU A 363 19.43 -15.54 -7.68
CA GLU A 363 18.48 -15.88 -6.63
C GLU A 363 17.63 -14.67 -6.24
N TYR A 364 16.31 -14.86 -6.23
CA TYR A 364 15.37 -13.93 -5.63
C TYR A 364 14.69 -14.56 -4.42
N TYR A 365 14.22 -13.67 -3.55
CA TYR A 365 13.41 -13.97 -2.38
C TYR A 365 12.29 -12.94 -2.39
N GLY A 366 11.12 -13.32 -1.95
CA GLY A 366 10.04 -12.38 -1.70
C GLY A 366 8.98 -12.96 -0.78
N ILE A 367 7.93 -12.17 -0.62
CA ILE A 367 6.91 -12.36 0.38
C ILE A 367 5.57 -12.07 -0.27
N GLU A 368 4.55 -12.86 0.03
CA GLU A 368 3.16 -12.54 -0.31
C GLU A 368 2.51 -11.86 0.89
N LEU A 369 1.68 -10.85 0.63
CA LEU A 369 1.14 -9.96 1.66
C LEU A 369 -0.37 -9.86 1.55
N ASP A 370 -1.03 -9.56 2.66
CA ASP A 370 -2.42 -9.10 2.65
C ASP A 370 -2.53 -7.63 2.20
N GLY A 371 -3.74 -7.09 2.17
CA GLY A 371 -4.00 -5.67 1.90
C GLY A 371 -3.77 -5.28 0.44
N ASN A 372 -3.30 -4.05 0.24
CA ASN A 372 -3.03 -3.50 -1.10
C ASN A 372 -1.75 -4.03 -1.77
N ASN A 373 -1.12 -5.07 -1.21
CA ASN A 373 0.10 -5.71 -1.71
C ASN A 373 1.33 -4.80 -1.87
N ARG A 374 1.26 -3.54 -1.41
CA ARG A 374 2.38 -2.61 -1.39
C ARG A 374 3.07 -2.62 -0.04
N PHE A 375 4.39 -2.65 -0.06
CA PHE A 375 5.21 -2.58 1.14
C PHE A 375 6.45 -1.73 0.94
N VAL A 376 7.09 -1.39 2.05
CA VAL A 376 8.18 -0.43 2.12
C VAL A 376 9.50 -1.15 2.34
N LEU A 377 10.48 -0.87 1.46
CA LEU A 377 11.85 -1.34 1.61
C LEU A 377 12.58 -0.56 2.74
N GLY A 378 13.71 -1.07 3.23
CA GLY A 378 14.50 -0.45 4.29
C GLY A 378 15.03 0.95 3.94
N ASN A 379 15.02 1.31 2.66
CA ASN A 379 15.34 2.65 2.15
C ASN A 379 14.09 3.52 1.90
N PHE A 380 12.92 3.10 2.36
CA PHE A 380 11.62 3.78 2.25
C PHE A 380 11.02 3.83 0.83
N ILE A 381 11.59 3.09 -0.13
CA ILE A 381 10.99 2.92 -1.47
C ILE A 381 9.80 1.96 -1.38
N VAL A 382 8.72 2.27 -2.10
CA VAL A 382 7.52 1.42 -2.18
C VAL A 382 7.64 0.40 -3.32
N THR A 383 7.18 -0.82 -3.08
CA THR A 383 7.19 -1.92 -4.06
C THR A 383 5.95 -2.84 -3.90
N HIS A 384 5.70 -3.78 -4.83
CA HIS A 384 4.43 -4.53 -4.93
C HIS A 384 4.61 -6.03 -5.29
N ASN A 385 3.66 -6.90 -4.89
CA ASN A 385 3.62 -8.36 -5.14
C ASN A 385 2.63 -8.83 -6.25
N SER A 386 2.81 -10.00 -6.89
CA SER A 386 1.96 -10.52 -7.99
C SER A 386 0.84 -11.48 -7.52
N PHE A 387 -0.20 -11.75 -8.33
CA PHE A 387 -1.37 -12.57 -7.95
C PHE A 387 -2.09 -13.32 -9.13
N LEU A 388 -2.55 -14.58 -8.91
CA LEU A 388 -3.16 -15.47 -9.93
C LEU A 388 -4.52 -15.00 -10.47
N THR A 389 -5.42 -14.53 -9.60
CA THR A 389 -6.77 -14.14 -10.04
C THR A 389 -6.71 -12.96 -11.02
N ARG A 390 -5.70 -12.07 -10.91
CA ARG A 390 -5.44 -11.02 -11.91
C ARG A 390 -5.27 -11.60 -13.28
N ASP A 391 -4.43 -12.62 -13.33
CA ASP A 391 -3.84 -13.17 -14.53
C ASP A 391 -4.92 -13.91 -15.33
N ILE A 392 -5.75 -14.69 -14.63
CA ILE A 392 -6.97 -15.26 -15.21
C ILE A 392 -7.86 -14.17 -15.82
N PHE A 393 -8.08 -13.06 -15.09
CA PHE A 393 -8.91 -11.96 -15.57
C PHE A 393 -8.29 -11.19 -16.72
N TYR A 394 -6.97 -11.06 -16.79
CA TYR A 394 -6.28 -10.42 -17.91
C TYR A 394 -6.55 -11.16 -19.22
N HIS A 395 -6.50 -12.48 -19.20
CA HIS A 395 -6.85 -13.32 -20.34
C HIS A 395 -8.36 -13.33 -20.65
N HIS A 396 -9.20 -12.92 -19.70
CA HIS A 396 -10.67 -12.86 -19.83
C HIS A 396 -11.24 -11.43 -19.81
N GLN A 397 -10.40 -10.40 -20.03
CA GLN A 397 -10.77 -8.98 -19.92
C GLN A 397 -11.93 -8.56 -20.84
N HIS A 398 -12.17 -9.32 -21.91
CA HIS A 398 -13.23 -9.08 -22.90
C HIS A 398 -14.63 -9.54 -22.44
N ILE A 399 -14.74 -10.22 -21.30
CA ILE A 399 -16.06 -10.60 -20.77
C ILE A 399 -16.85 -9.33 -20.43
N PRO A 400 -18.06 -9.14 -21.00
CA PRO A 400 -18.76 -7.86 -21.01
C PRO A 400 -19.36 -7.44 -19.66
N SER A 401 -19.63 -8.36 -18.75
CA SER A 401 -20.22 -8.04 -17.44
C SER A 401 -20.04 -9.19 -16.46
N GLY A 402 -20.04 -8.88 -15.17
CA GLY A 402 -20.04 -9.88 -14.12
C GLY A 402 -20.27 -9.24 -12.76
N VAL A 403 -20.22 -10.07 -11.72
CA VAL A 403 -20.35 -9.67 -10.32
C VAL A 403 -19.25 -10.35 -9.50
N VAL A 404 -18.74 -9.64 -8.50
CA VAL A 404 -17.75 -10.14 -7.54
C VAL A 404 -18.37 -10.05 -6.16
N PHE A 405 -18.25 -11.12 -5.38
CA PHE A 405 -18.54 -11.13 -3.97
C PHE A 405 -17.22 -11.37 -3.24
N SER A 406 -16.76 -10.41 -2.44
CA SER A 406 -15.50 -10.50 -1.69
C SER A 406 -15.67 -9.83 -0.34
N GLY A 407 -15.69 -10.63 0.73
CA GLY A 407 -15.74 -10.11 2.10
C GLY A 407 -14.44 -9.41 2.53
N THR A 408 -13.35 -9.65 1.80
CA THR A 408 -12.04 -9.06 2.08
C THR A 408 -11.81 -7.73 1.35
N GLU A 409 -12.58 -7.40 0.31
CA GLU A 409 -12.37 -6.20 -0.52
C GLU A 409 -12.46 -4.89 0.29
N GLU A 410 -13.36 -4.80 1.27
CA GLU A 410 -13.51 -3.59 2.11
C GLU A 410 -12.27 -3.30 2.96
N ALA A 411 -11.60 -4.35 3.43
CA ALA A 411 -10.38 -4.26 4.23
C ALA A 411 -9.10 -4.27 3.37
N SER A 412 -9.16 -4.90 2.20
CA SER A 412 -8.04 -5.21 1.31
C SER A 412 -8.47 -5.10 -0.16
N PRO A 413 -8.51 -3.87 -0.73
CA PRO A 413 -8.96 -3.65 -2.10
C PRO A 413 -8.08 -4.39 -3.11
N PHE A 414 -8.71 -5.16 -4.00
CA PHE A 414 -8.04 -6.03 -4.96
C PHE A 414 -8.77 -6.04 -6.30
N PHE A 415 -10.07 -6.35 -6.33
CA PHE A 415 -10.85 -6.42 -7.55
C PHE A 415 -11.17 -5.02 -8.11
N GLY A 416 -11.31 -4.01 -7.24
CA GLY A 416 -11.60 -2.62 -7.62
C GLY A 416 -10.58 -2.01 -8.59
N ASP A 417 -9.36 -2.55 -8.63
CA ASP A 417 -8.32 -2.13 -9.56
C ASP A 417 -8.64 -2.48 -11.03
N PHE A 418 -9.45 -3.50 -11.32
CA PHE A 418 -9.72 -3.95 -12.69
C PHE A 418 -11.18 -4.32 -12.96
N ILE A 419 -12.06 -4.22 -11.97
CA ILE A 419 -13.52 -4.40 -12.05
C ILE A 419 -14.19 -3.19 -11.40
N PRO A 420 -15.28 -2.62 -11.96
CA PRO A 420 -15.89 -1.43 -11.37
C PRO A 420 -16.52 -1.75 -10.00
N ASP A 421 -16.26 -0.93 -8.98
CA ASP A 421 -16.66 -1.22 -7.58
C ASP A 421 -18.17 -1.39 -7.39
N CYS A 422 -19.00 -0.82 -8.27
CA CYS A 422 -20.45 -0.99 -8.18
C CYS A 422 -20.94 -2.41 -8.50
N PHE A 423 -20.04 -3.30 -8.94
CA PHE A 423 -20.29 -4.72 -9.17
C PHE A 423 -19.52 -5.62 -8.19
N ILE A 424 -18.86 -5.02 -7.19
CA ILE A 424 -18.18 -5.72 -6.12
C ILE A 424 -19.02 -5.56 -4.86
N HIS A 425 -19.38 -6.68 -4.26
CA HIS A 425 -20.29 -6.75 -3.13
C HIS A 425 -19.60 -7.45 -1.95
N PRO A 426 -19.77 -6.95 -0.72
CA PRO A 426 -19.10 -7.54 0.44
C PRO A 426 -19.70 -8.90 0.84
N GLU A 427 -21.00 -9.07 0.65
CA GLU A 427 -21.74 -10.27 1.06
C GLU A 427 -22.48 -10.92 -0.11
N TYR A 428 -22.63 -12.24 -0.06
CA TYR A 428 -23.34 -13.01 -1.07
C TYR A 428 -24.82 -12.64 -1.13
N ASP A 429 -25.32 -12.28 -2.31
CA ASP A 429 -26.72 -11.94 -2.54
C ASP A 429 -27.39 -12.95 -3.50
N PRO A 430 -28.26 -13.85 -2.97
CA PRO A 430 -29.00 -14.82 -3.78
C PRO A 430 -29.94 -14.17 -4.80
N GLU A 431 -30.60 -13.07 -4.45
CA GLU A 431 -31.56 -12.38 -5.32
C GLU A 431 -30.84 -11.74 -6.52
N LEU A 432 -29.68 -11.12 -6.26
CA LEU A 432 -28.82 -10.60 -7.31
C LEU A 432 -28.36 -11.71 -8.26
N ILE A 433 -27.91 -12.86 -7.73
CA ILE A 433 -27.52 -14.00 -8.55
C ILE A 433 -28.69 -14.54 -9.37
N GLU A 434 -29.88 -14.68 -8.78
CA GLU A 434 -31.06 -15.15 -9.50
C GLU A 434 -31.42 -14.20 -10.66
N ASN A 435 -31.30 -12.89 -10.43
CA ASN A 435 -31.48 -11.87 -11.46
C ASN A 435 -30.43 -11.97 -12.58
N VAL A 436 -29.16 -12.19 -12.23
CA VAL A 436 -28.06 -12.39 -13.19
C VAL A 436 -28.31 -13.65 -14.03
N LEU A 437 -28.62 -14.77 -13.40
CA LEU A 437 -28.91 -16.05 -14.08
C LEU A 437 -30.13 -15.95 -14.98
N THR A 438 -31.19 -15.28 -14.55
CA THR A 438 -32.42 -15.08 -15.33
C THR A 438 -32.15 -14.24 -16.58
N LYS A 439 -31.42 -13.13 -16.44
CA LYS A 439 -30.99 -12.30 -17.58
C LYS A 439 -30.10 -13.08 -18.55
N GLN A 440 -29.20 -13.91 -18.03
CA GLN A 440 -28.30 -14.72 -18.85
C GLN A 440 -29.05 -15.79 -19.65
N LYS A 441 -29.97 -16.53 -19.01
CA LYS A 441 -30.85 -17.49 -19.68
C LYS A 441 -31.64 -16.85 -20.81
N LYS A 442 -32.19 -15.65 -20.57
CA LYS A 442 -32.94 -14.89 -21.58
C LYS A 442 -32.06 -14.53 -22.78
N LYS A 443 -30.86 -13.98 -22.55
CA LYS A 443 -29.90 -13.61 -23.62
C LYS A 443 -29.52 -14.80 -24.50
N ILE A 444 -29.24 -15.95 -23.90
CA ILE A 444 -28.85 -17.16 -24.66
C ILE A 444 -30.03 -17.68 -25.48
N ARG A 445 -31.23 -17.71 -24.89
CA ARG A 445 -32.45 -18.11 -25.61
C ARG A 445 -32.75 -17.19 -26.79
N GLU A 446 -32.65 -15.89 -26.60
CA GLU A 446 -32.86 -14.89 -27.66
C GLU A 446 -31.83 -15.03 -28.78
N ALA A 447 -30.55 -15.23 -28.45
CA ALA A 447 -29.50 -15.44 -29.44
C ALA A 447 -29.74 -16.70 -30.28
N LYS A 448 -30.23 -17.78 -29.65
CA LYS A 448 -30.62 -19.02 -30.35
C LYS A 448 -31.82 -18.80 -31.27
N LEU A 449 -32.86 -18.13 -30.78
CA LEU A 449 -34.06 -17.81 -31.57
C LEU A 449 -33.77 -16.89 -32.76
N GLN A 450 -32.80 -15.98 -32.61
CA GLN A 450 -32.35 -15.09 -33.68
C GLN A 450 -31.37 -15.75 -34.66
N GLY A 451 -31.09 -17.06 -34.53
CA GLY A 451 -30.17 -17.78 -35.41
C GLY A 451 -28.71 -17.33 -35.34
N LYS A 452 -28.31 -16.62 -34.27
CA LYS A 452 -26.93 -16.11 -34.13
C LYS A 452 -25.94 -17.19 -33.73
N SER A 453 -26.42 -18.30 -33.16
CA SER A 453 -25.63 -19.46 -32.72
C SER A 453 -26.59 -20.63 -32.46
N ASP A 454 -26.21 -21.84 -32.88
CA ASP A 454 -27.01 -23.06 -32.69
C ASP A 454 -27.28 -23.39 -31.21
N THR A 455 -26.35 -22.97 -30.35
CA THR A 455 -26.46 -23.12 -28.89
C THR A 455 -26.95 -21.84 -28.20
N GLY A 456 -27.02 -20.71 -28.91
CA GLY A 456 -27.28 -19.38 -28.34
C GLY A 456 -26.10 -18.76 -27.58
N LYS A 457 -24.97 -19.48 -27.50
CA LYS A 457 -23.75 -19.05 -26.81
C LYS A 457 -22.90 -18.19 -27.74
N LEU A 458 -22.44 -17.04 -27.25
CA LEU A 458 -21.61 -16.08 -27.99
C LEU A 458 -20.60 -15.43 -27.03
N PRO A 459 -19.35 -15.14 -27.45
CA PRO A 459 -18.42 -14.41 -26.58
C PRO A 459 -19.00 -13.10 -26.02
N ALA A 460 -19.84 -12.41 -26.81
CA ALA A 460 -20.54 -11.18 -26.42
C ALA A 460 -21.63 -11.35 -25.35
N ASN A 461 -22.00 -12.58 -25.00
CA ASN A 461 -22.92 -12.86 -23.90
C ASN A 461 -22.26 -13.62 -22.74
N ASN A 462 -20.93 -13.82 -22.73
CA ASN A 462 -20.24 -14.37 -21.57
C ASN A 462 -20.45 -13.47 -20.34
N ILE A 463 -20.49 -14.07 -19.16
CA ILE A 463 -20.47 -13.34 -17.89
C ILE A 463 -19.46 -13.96 -16.95
N PHE A 464 -18.97 -13.20 -15.97
CA PHE A 464 -18.17 -13.75 -14.88
C PHE A 464 -18.90 -13.63 -13.54
N ILE A 465 -18.66 -14.58 -12.64
CA ILE A 465 -19.09 -14.55 -11.25
C ILE A 465 -17.88 -14.96 -10.41
N VAL A 466 -17.50 -14.12 -9.45
CA VAL A 466 -16.42 -14.42 -8.52
C VAL A 466 -16.97 -14.52 -7.11
N LEU A 467 -16.60 -15.58 -6.40
CA LEU A 467 -16.78 -15.71 -4.96
C LEU A 467 -15.40 -15.76 -4.34
N ASP A 468 -15.01 -14.69 -3.68
CA ASP A 468 -13.71 -14.51 -3.06
C ASP A 468 -13.81 -14.61 -1.54
N ASP A 469 -13.16 -15.62 -0.98
CA ASP A 469 -13.07 -15.88 0.47
C ASP A 469 -14.41 -15.86 1.25
N MET A 470 -15.46 -16.42 0.65
CA MET A 470 -16.82 -16.44 1.22
C MET A 470 -17.06 -17.60 2.21
N LEU A 471 -16.01 -18.15 2.84
CA LEU A 471 -16.11 -19.36 3.66
C LEU A 471 -16.65 -19.12 5.08
N HIS A 472 -16.68 -17.89 5.58
CA HIS A 472 -17.25 -17.58 6.89
C HIS A 472 -18.75 -17.95 6.98
N ASP A 473 -19.47 -17.94 5.86
CA ASP A 473 -20.88 -18.36 5.76
C ASP A 473 -21.08 -19.74 5.08
N ALA A 474 -20.02 -20.56 5.03
CA ALA A 474 -19.99 -21.86 4.36
C ALA A 474 -21.17 -22.79 4.66
N GLN A 475 -21.76 -22.73 5.86
CA GLN A 475 -22.88 -23.60 6.19
C GLN A 475 -24.18 -23.23 5.47
N ASN A 476 -24.38 -21.96 5.12
CA ASN A 476 -25.59 -21.46 4.50
C ASN A 476 -25.49 -21.49 2.97
N TRP A 477 -24.44 -20.91 2.37
CA TRP A 477 -24.36 -20.78 0.91
C TRP A 477 -24.23 -22.11 0.14
N LYS A 478 -23.66 -23.17 0.72
CA LYS A 478 -23.57 -24.49 0.05
C LYS A 478 -24.94 -25.13 -0.19
N LYS A 479 -25.94 -24.77 0.62
CA LYS A 479 -27.32 -25.25 0.48
C LYS A 479 -28.13 -24.36 -0.45
N GLU A 480 -27.63 -23.17 -0.77
CA GLU A 480 -28.33 -22.21 -1.61
C GLU A 480 -28.56 -22.73 -3.03
N LYS A 481 -29.80 -22.56 -3.49
CA LYS A 481 -30.26 -23.06 -4.79
C LYS A 481 -29.52 -22.37 -5.94
N THR A 482 -29.21 -21.08 -5.77
CA THR A 482 -28.51 -20.24 -6.74
C THR A 482 -27.06 -20.70 -6.94
N ILE A 483 -26.36 -21.04 -5.86
CA ILE A 483 -25.00 -21.60 -5.89
C ILE A 483 -24.99 -22.95 -6.63
N LYS A 484 -25.88 -23.87 -6.23
CA LYS A 484 -26.06 -25.15 -6.94
C LYS A 484 -26.31 -24.90 -8.42
N SER A 485 -27.18 -23.94 -8.76
CA SER A 485 -27.47 -23.59 -10.14
C SER A 485 -26.24 -23.06 -10.89
N ILE A 486 -25.33 -22.32 -10.26
CA ILE A 486 -24.07 -21.86 -10.87
C ILE A 486 -23.17 -23.06 -11.17
N PHE A 487 -22.94 -23.94 -10.21
CA PHE A 487 -22.10 -25.12 -10.40
C PHE A 487 -22.67 -26.07 -11.47
N PHE A 488 -23.93 -26.48 -11.35
CA PHE A 488 -24.52 -27.44 -12.29
C PHE A 488 -24.76 -26.86 -13.70
N ASN A 489 -25.10 -25.57 -13.81
CA ASN A 489 -25.53 -24.99 -15.08
C ASN A 489 -24.61 -23.91 -15.66
N GLY A 490 -23.56 -23.48 -14.96
CA GLY A 490 -22.68 -22.39 -15.37
C GLY A 490 -22.08 -22.59 -16.76
N ARG A 491 -21.62 -23.81 -17.05
CA ARG A 491 -21.10 -24.21 -18.38
C ARG A 491 -22.13 -24.10 -19.49
N HIS A 492 -23.40 -24.42 -19.19
CA HIS A 492 -24.50 -24.29 -20.15
C HIS A 492 -24.84 -22.83 -20.42
N TYR A 493 -24.46 -21.92 -19.53
CA TYR A 493 -24.76 -20.50 -19.62
C TYR A 493 -23.53 -19.59 -19.87
N ASN A 494 -22.38 -20.14 -20.28
CA ASN A 494 -21.15 -19.37 -20.55
C ASN A 494 -20.75 -18.44 -19.40
N ILE A 495 -20.78 -18.97 -18.19
CA ILE A 495 -20.37 -18.26 -16.97
C ILE A 495 -18.93 -18.66 -16.66
N LEU A 496 -18.01 -17.70 -16.67
CA LEU A 496 -16.71 -17.85 -16.01
C LEU A 496 -16.95 -17.75 -14.51
N PHE A 497 -16.84 -18.87 -13.81
CA PHE A 497 -17.02 -18.90 -12.36
C PHE A 497 -15.67 -19.11 -11.69
N ILE A 498 -15.28 -18.19 -10.82
CA ILE A 498 -14.06 -18.26 -10.03
C ILE A 498 -14.47 -18.32 -8.55
N LEU A 499 -13.94 -19.32 -7.85
CA LEU A 499 -14.11 -19.48 -6.42
C LEU A 499 -12.73 -19.56 -5.80
N THR A 500 -12.37 -18.58 -4.98
CA THR A 500 -11.14 -18.63 -4.17
C THR A 500 -11.48 -19.13 -2.78
N MET A 501 -10.56 -19.88 -2.18
CA MET A 501 -10.79 -20.54 -0.89
C MET A 501 -9.49 -20.59 -0.10
N GLN A 502 -9.51 -20.11 1.15
CA GLN A 502 -8.36 -20.28 2.06
C GLN A 502 -8.17 -21.72 2.55
N TYR A 503 -9.27 -22.48 2.67
CA TYR A 503 -9.23 -23.87 3.12
C TYR A 503 -9.94 -24.77 2.10
N PRO A 504 -9.45 -26.00 1.87
CA PRO A 504 -10.10 -26.95 0.95
C PRO A 504 -11.49 -27.42 1.45
N LEU A 505 -11.89 -27.00 2.66
CA LEU A 505 -13.16 -27.29 3.29
C LEU A 505 -14.24 -26.35 2.74
N GLY A 506 -15.19 -26.87 1.95
CA GLY A 506 -16.15 -25.94 1.37
C GLY A 506 -17.14 -26.52 0.38
N ILE A 507 -16.76 -27.55 -0.36
CA ILE A 507 -17.56 -27.97 -1.51
C ILE A 507 -18.04 -29.39 -1.26
N THR A 508 -19.35 -29.63 -1.41
CA THR A 508 -19.92 -30.98 -1.29
C THR A 508 -19.54 -31.82 -2.51
N PRO A 509 -19.46 -33.16 -2.39
CA PRO A 509 -19.03 -34.02 -3.52
C PRO A 509 -19.79 -33.78 -4.83
N ASP A 510 -21.09 -33.50 -4.77
CA ASP A 510 -21.95 -33.21 -5.93
C ASP A 510 -21.59 -31.89 -6.65
N LEU A 511 -21.06 -30.91 -5.92
CA LEU A 511 -20.59 -29.65 -6.51
C LEU A 511 -19.19 -29.80 -7.09
N ARG A 512 -18.32 -30.61 -6.47
CA ARG A 512 -16.93 -30.82 -6.93
C ARG A 512 -16.86 -31.43 -8.32
N SER A 513 -17.75 -32.36 -8.64
CA SER A 513 -17.82 -32.97 -9.99
C SER A 513 -18.13 -31.94 -11.10
N ASN A 514 -18.53 -30.73 -10.73
CA ASN A 514 -18.85 -29.64 -11.65
C ASN A 514 -17.75 -28.57 -11.74
N ILE A 515 -16.61 -28.77 -11.09
CA ILE A 515 -15.43 -27.93 -11.24
C ILE A 515 -14.67 -28.37 -12.51
N ASP A 516 -14.11 -27.41 -13.25
CA ASP A 516 -13.32 -27.68 -14.46
C ASP A 516 -11.82 -27.72 -14.21
N TYR A 517 -11.34 -26.78 -13.40
CA TYR A 517 -9.95 -26.63 -13.02
C TYR A 517 -9.85 -26.33 -11.53
N VAL A 518 -8.89 -26.96 -10.86
CA VAL A 518 -8.52 -26.67 -9.48
C VAL A 518 -7.06 -26.21 -9.48
N PHE A 519 -6.83 -25.00 -8.99
CA PHE A 519 -5.49 -24.44 -8.82
C PHE A 519 -5.09 -24.66 -7.35
N VAL A 520 -4.01 -25.40 -7.13
CA VAL A 520 -3.51 -25.75 -5.80
C VAL A 520 -2.16 -25.10 -5.62
N PHE A 521 -2.11 -24.14 -4.69
CA PHE A 521 -0.88 -23.49 -4.26
C PHE A 521 -0.15 -24.34 -3.21
N ASN A 522 1.02 -23.87 -2.78
CA ASN A 522 1.78 -24.54 -1.74
C ASN A 522 0.94 -24.62 -0.45
N GLU A 523 0.72 -25.83 0.08
CA GLU A 523 -0.06 -26.04 1.30
C GLU A 523 0.82 -26.78 2.32
N PRO A 524 1.38 -26.14 3.36
CA PRO A 524 2.31 -26.81 4.27
C PRO A 524 1.64 -27.84 5.20
N SER A 525 0.33 -27.72 5.47
CA SER A 525 -0.38 -28.61 6.37
C SER A 525 -0.64 -29.96 5.72
N ILE A 526 0.02 -31.01 6.21
CA ILE A 526 -0.20 -32.41 5.77
C ILE A 526 -1.68 -32.79 5.86
N LYS A 527 -2.40 -32.29 6.88
CA LYS A 527 -3.84 -32.52 7.04
C LYS A 527 -4.66 -31.89 5.91
N ASN A 528 -4.29 -30.69 5.45
CA ASN A 528 -4.96 -30.03 4.34
C ASN A 528 -4.54 -30.64 3.00
N ARG A 529 -3.25 -30.96 2.81
CA ARG A 529 -2.77 -31.73 1.65
C ARG A 529 -3.56 -33.01 1.48
N LYS A 530 -3.76 -33.77 2.57
CA LYS A 530 -4.53 -35.03 2.54
C LYS A 530 -5.97 -34.82 2.08
N LYS A 531 -6.62 -33.75 2.57
CA LYS A 531 -7.97 -33.39 2.11
C LYS A 531 -8.00 -32.96 0.65
N ILE A 532 -7.04 -32.13 0.20
CA ILE A 532 -6.95 -31.72 -1.20
C ILE A 532 -6.79 -32.95 -2.10
N TYR A 533 -5.92 -33.87 -1.69
CA TYR A 533 -5.73 -35.14 -2.36
C TYR A 533 -7.01 -35.96 -2.44
N ASP A 534 -7.67 -36.19 -1.30
CA ASP A 534 -8.88 -37.01 -1.23
C ASP A 534 -10.06 -36.37 -1.99
N ASP A 535 -10.16 -35.04 -2.00
CA ASP A 535 -11.32 -34.31 -2.55
C ASP A 535 -11.16 -33.89 -4.02
N TYR A 536 -9.94 -33.62 -4.50
CA TYR A 536 -9.68 -33.04 -5.83
C TYR A 536 -8.59 -33.77 -6.63
N ALA A 537 -7.65 -34.45 -5.98
CA ALA A 537 -6.49 -35.04 -6.64
C ALA A 537 -6.48 -36.58 -6.66
N GLY A 538 -7.65 -37.20 -6.50
CA GLY A 538 -7.79 -38.66 -6.40
C GLY A 538 -7.38 -39.47 -7.63
N MET A 539 -7.15 -38.81 -8.78
CA MET A 539 -6.53 -39.43 -9.95
C MET A 539 -5.04 -39.75 -9.74
N ILE A 540 -4.37 -39.06 -8.81
CA ILE A 540 -2.96 -39.31 -8.49
C ILE A 540 -2.84 -40.60 -7.68
N PRO A 541 -1.98 -41.57 -8.07
CA PRO A 541 -1.99 -42.92 -7.52
C PRO A 541 -1.78 -43.04 -6.01
N SER A 542 -1.10 -42.09 -5.39
CA SER A 542 -0.91 -42.08 -3.94
C SER A 542 -0.77 -40.67 -3.38
N PHE A 543 -1.02 -40.55 -2.08
CA PHE A 543 -0.81 -39.30 -1.35
C PHE A 543 0.66 -38.83 -1.39
N ASP A 544 1.62 -39.76 -1.34
CA ASP A 544 3.05 -39.42 -1.41
C ASP A 544 3.43 -38.89 -2.79
N TYR A 545 2.86 -39.48 -3.85
CA TYR A 545 3.01 -38.96 -5.21
C TYR A 545 2.41 -37.56 -5.34
N PHE A 546 1.23 -37.31 -4.75
CA PHE A 546 0.62 -35.98 -4.74
C PHE A 546 1.51 -34.96 -4.04
N ASN A 547 2.06 -35.28 -2.86
CA ASN A 547 2.96 -34.38 -2.14
C ASN A 547 4.19 -34.04 -2.99
N ASN A 548 4.82 -35.04 -3.60
CA ASN A 548 6.00 -34.83 -4.45
C ASN A 548 5.67 -33.97 -5.69
N ILE A 549 4.51 -34.21 -6.32
CA ILE A 549 4.07 -33.42 -7.48
C ILE A 549 3.75 -31.99 -7.06
N LEU A 550 2.99 -31.81 -5.98
CA LEU A 550 2.66 -30.49 -5.44
C LEU A 550 3.94 -29.71 -5.13
N ASP A 551 4.85 -30.31 -4.36
CA ASP A 551 6.13 -29.70 -3.99
C ASP A 551 6.97 -29.35 -5.22
N SER A 552 6.96 -30.18 -6.26
CA SER A 552 7.69 -29.90 -7.51
C SER A 552 7.04 -28.77 -8.31
N CYS A 553 5.70 -28.77 -8.39
CA CYS A 553 4.93 -27.78 -9.13
C CYS A 553 4.80 -26.43 -8.40
N THR A 554 5.17 -26.34 -7.12
CA THR A 554 5.09 -25.07 -6.36
C THR A 554 6.45 -24.49 -6.00
N GLN A 555 7.55 -25.04 -6.55
CA GLN A 555 8.91 -24.56 -6.28
C GLN A 555 9.21 -23.16 -6.85
N ASN A 556 8.59 -22.78 -7.97
CA ASN A 556 8.95 -21.56 -8.72
C ASN A 556 7.79 -20.55 -8.89
N HIS A 557 6.92 -20.42 -7.88
CA HIS A 557 5.63 -19.67 -7.97
C HIS A 557 4.66 -20.19 -9.02
N GLU A 558 4.85 -21.44 -9.36
CA GLU A 558 3.90 -22.20 -10.11
C GLU A 558 2.87 -22.74 -9.12
N CYS A 559 1.68 -23.03 -9.60
CA CYS A 559 0.66 -23.76 -8.86
C CYS A 559 0.37 -25.04 -9.62
N LEU A 560 0.00 -26.07 -8.86
CA LEU A 560 -0.48 -27.32 -9.43
C LEU A 560 -1.89 -27.07 -9.99
N VAL A 561 -2.08 -27.34 -11.27
CA VAL A 561 -3.39 -27.25 -11.93
C VAL A 561 -3.91 -28.64 -12.20
N ILE A 562 -5.08 -28.92 -11.65
CA ILE A 562 -5.82 -30.17 -11.85
C ILE A 562 -7.02 -29.88 -12.73
N LYS A 563 -7.05 -30.46 -13.91
CA LYS A 563 -8.20 -30.46 -14.82
C LYS A 563 -9.09 -31.65 -14.51
N THR A 564 -10.19 -31.39 -13.83
CA THR A 564 -11.17 -32.40 -13.39
C THR A 564 -12.18 -32.79 -14.47
N SER A 565 -12.30 -32.02 -15.54
CA SER A 565 -13.26 -32.23 -16.64
C SER A 565 -12.75 -33.11 -17.79
N SER A 566 -11.54 -33.67 -17.68
CA SER A 566 -10.93 -34.51 -18.73
C SER A 566 -11.44 -35.95 -18.67
N ASN A 567 -11.84 -36.50 -19.83
CA ASN A 567 -12.15 -37.93 -19.99
C ASN A 567 -10.90 -38.80 -20.20
N SER A 568 -9.71 -38.20 -20.23
CA SER A 568 -8.44 -38.93 -20.40
C SER A 568 -8.04 -39.61 -19.10
N THR A 569 -7.52 -40.83 -19.20
CA THR A 569 -6.89 -41.55 -18.08
C THR A 569 -5.39 -41.28 -17.97
N ASP A 570 -4.80 -40.51 -18.89
CA ASP A 570 -3.41 -40.09 -18.80
C ASP A 570 -3.30 -38.88 -17.85
N LEU A 571 -2.48 -39.01 -16.82
CA LEU A 571 -2.21 -37.94 -15.85
C LEU A 571 -1.64 -36.68 -16.51
N LYS A 572 -0.92 -36.81 -17.63
CA LYS A 572 -0.36 -35.66 -18.37
C LYS A 572 -1.43 -34.76 -19.01
N ASP A 573 -2.63 -35.29 -19.23
CA ASP A 573 -3.77 -34.53 -19.76
C ASP A 573 -4.64 -33.90 -18.66
N GLN A 574 -4.34 -34.22 -17.40
CA GLN A 574 -5.11 -33.82 -16.23
C GLN A 574 -4.31 -32.91 -15.28
N ILE A 575 -3.00 -33.06 -15.25
CA ILE A 575 -2.12 -32.39 -14.28
C ILE A 575 -1.13 -31.52 -15.02
N PHE A 576 -1.14 -30.24 -14.67
CA PHE A 576 -0.26 -29.23 -15.21
C PHE A 576 0.35 -28.41 -14.08
N TRP A 577 1.37 -27.65 -14.38
CA TRP A 577 1.78 -26.52 -13.57
C TRP A 577 1.37 -25.23 -14.28
N TYR A 578 1.03 -24.20 -13.52
CA TYR A 578 0.68 -22.90 -14.07
C TYR A 578 1.36 -21.79 -13.27
N LYS A 579 2.01 -20.87 -13.97
CA LYS A 579 2.64 -19.70 -13.37
C LYS A 579 1.83 -18.47 -13.77
N ALA A 580 1.27 -17.78 -12.79
CA ALA A 580 0.61 -16.50 -13.05
C ALA A 580 1.64 -15.48 -13.55
N GLU A 581 1.37 -14.87 -14.68
CA GLU A 581 2.16 -13.77 -15.22
C GLU A 581 1.66 -12.45 -14.63
N SER A 582 2.61 -11.57 -14.34
CA SER A 582 2.28 -10.21 -13.94
C SER A 582 1.89 -9.41 -15.18
N HIS A 583 0.73 -8.77 -15.16
CA HIS A 583 0.27 -7.98 -16.29
C HIS A 583 0.09 -6.50 -15.97
N SER A 584 0.35 -5.70 -17.01
CA SER A 584 -0.23 -4.39 -17.24
C SER A 584 -1.63 -4.23 -16.62
N ASN A 585 -1.88 -3.14 -15.90
CA ASN A 585 -3.23 -2.76 -15.46
C ASN A 585 -4.23 -2.86 -16.63
N PHE A 586 -5.42 -3.38 -16.38
CA PHE A 586 -6.43 -3.61 -17.39
C PHE A 586 -7.83 -3.40 -16.79
N TYR A 587 -8.83 -3.41 -17.67
CA TYR A 587 -10.23 -3.34 -17.26
C TYR A 587 -10.96 -4.57 -17.76
N THR A 588 -11.77 -5.14 -16.89
CA THR A 588 -12.76 -6.14 -17.26
C THR A 588 -14.13 -5.48 -17.36
N GLY A 589 -14.98 -6.00 -18.24
CA GLY A 589 -16.34 -5.50 -18.41
C GLY A 589 -16.47 -4.43 -19.49
N HIS A 590 -17.69 -4.28 -20.00
CA HIS A 590 -17.98 -3.37 -21.09
C HIS A 590 -17.76 -1.90 -20.64
N PRO A 591 -17.17 -1.01 -21.47
CA PRO A 591 -16.89 0.39 -21.10
C PRO A 591 -18.08 1.20 -20.58
N LYS A 592 -19.31 0.79 -20.94
CA LYS A 592 -20.55 1.38 -20.41
C LYS A 592 -20.72 1.15 -18.91
N LEU A 593 -20.26 0.03 -18.38
CA LEU A 593 -20.31 -0.29 -16.94
C LEU A 593 -19.38 0.63 -16.16
N TRP A 594 -18.15 0.83 -16.65
CA TRP A 594 -17.22 1.81 -16.09
C TRP A 594 -17.77 3.24 -16.14
N LYS A 595 -18.45 3.61 -17.23
CA LYS A 595 -19.13 4.91 -17.31
C LYS A 595 -20.27 5.03 -16.28
N PHE A 596 -21.03 3.97 -16.08
CA PHE A 596 -22.10 3.91 -15.09
C PHE A 596 -21.52 4.05 -13.68
N HIS A 597 -20.51 3.26 -13.32
CA HIS A 597 -19.78 3.35 -12.07
C HIS A 597 -19.32 4.79 -11.79
N ASN A 598 -18.57 5.38 -12.72
CA ASN A 598 -18.04 6.75 -12.57
C ASN A 598 -19.12 7.84 -12.39
N SER A 599 -20.37 7.56 -12.79
CA SER A 599 -21.47 8.54 -12.70
C SER A 599 -22.36 8.32 -11.48
N ASN A 600 -22.36 7.14 -10.87
CA ASN A 600 -23.34 6.74 -9.86
C ASN A 600 -22.73 6.18 -8.56
N TYR A 601 -21.46 5.75 -8.59
CA TYR A 601 -20.82 5.18 -7.42
C TYR A 601 -20.45 6.28 -6.42
N ASN A 602 -20.90 6.13 -5.17
CA ASN A 602 -20.59 7.04 -4.09
C ASN A 602 -19.62 6.36 -3.12
N ILE A 603 -18.35 6.75 -3.17
CA ILE A 603 -17.30 6.23 -2.28
C ILE A 603 -17.56 6.54 -0.80
N LYS A 604 -18.44 7.51 -0.49
CA LYS A 604 -18.85 7.87 0.87
C LYS A 604 -20.24 7.35 1.24
N TYR A 605 -20.74 6.36 0.49
CA TYR A 605 -22.10 5.86 0.71
C TYR A 605 -22.30 5.42 2.17
N GLU A 606 -21.34 4.71 2.76
CA GLU A 606 -21.45 4.24 4.14
C GLU A 606 -21.45 5.37 5.17
N GLU A 607 -20.49 6.31 5.08
CA GLU A 607 -20.48 7.50 5.95
C GLU A 607 -21.78 8.31 5.85
N GLN A 608 -22.38 8.33 4.65
CA GLN A 608 -23.61 9.05 4.39
C GLN A 608 -24.83 8.28 4.89
N ASN A 609 -24.83 6.96 4.76
CA ASN A 609 -25.87 6.08 5.27
C ASN A 609 -25.88 6.04 6.80
N GLU A 610 -24.72 6.04 7.47
CA GLU A 610 -24.62 6.22 8.92
C GLU A 610 -25.21 7.56 9.36
N LYS A 611 -24.84 8.66 8.69
CA LYS A 611 -25.39 10.00 8.98
C LYS A 611 -26.91 10.05 8.75
N ASP A 612 -27.39 9.41 7.69
CA ASP A 612 -28.82 9.32 7.39
C ASP A 612 -29.55 8.43 8.41
N PHE A 613 -28.94 7.34 8.86
CA PHE A 613 -29.46 6.49 9.92
C PHE A 613 -29.53 7.24 11.26
N GLU A 614 -28.47 7.95 11.66
CA GLU A 614 -28.46 8.81 12.84
C GLU A 614 -29.53 9.89 12.76
N LYS A 615 -29.72 10.47 11.58
CA LYS A 615 -30.77 11.48 11.32
C LYS A 615 -32.16 10.87 11.43
N VAL A 616 -32.38 9.67 10.89
CA VAL A 616 -33.63 8.90 11.04
C VAL A 616 -33.86 8.54 12.52
N GLN A 617 -32.84 8.15 13.27
CA GLN A 617 -32.96 7.87 14.70
C GLN A 617 -33.28 9.12 15.53
N LYS A 618 -32.65 10.26 15.20
CA LYS A 618 -32.99 11.57 15.78
C LYS A 618 -34.43 11.96 15.46
N LEU A 619 -34.89 11.76 14.22
CA LEU A 619 -36.27 12.01 13.82
C LEU A 619 -37.24 11.07 14.57
N LYS A 620 -36.94 9.76 14.65
CA LYS A 620 -37.73 8.79 15.41
C LYS A 620 -37.84 9.17 16.89
N LYS A 621 -36.76 9.60 17.54
CA LYS A 621 -36.79 10.14 18.92
C LYS A 621 -37.62 11.42 19.03
N LYS A 622 -37.46 12.35 18.08
CA LYS A 622 -38.23 13.62 18.05
C LYS A 622 -39.73 13.38 17.89
N PHE A 623 -40.13 12.37 17.12
CA PHE A 623 -41.52 12.02 16.85
C PHE A 623 -42.07 10.87 17.71
N ALA A 624 -41.29 10.36 18.68
CA ALA A 624 -41.74 9.30 19.58
C ALA A 624 -42.91 9.75 20.48
N ASN A 625 -42.96 11.05 20.80
CA ASN A 625 -44.00 11.64 21.66
C ASN A 625 -45.16 12.30 20.88
N THR A 626 -45.17 12.23 19.55
CA THR A 626 -46.28 12.76 18.74
C THR A 626 -47.41 11.74 18.67
N LYS A 627 -48.61 12.13 19.10
CA LYS A 627 -49.82 11.30 19.00
C LYS A 627 -50.08 10.94 17.52
N LYS A 628 -50.26 9.66 17.23
CA LYS A 628 -50.66 9.18 15.90
C LYS A 628 -52.12 9.59 15.66
N LEU A 629 -52.37 10.37 14.62
CA LEU A 629 -53.73 10.67 14.14
C LEU A 629 -54.24 9.48 13.33
N LYS A 630 -55.33 8.85 13.80
CA LYS A 630 -56.06 7.85 13.02
C LYS A 630 -57.16 8.58 12.27
N VAL A 631 -57.07 8.55 10.94
CA VAL A 631 -58.04 9.19 10.05
C VAL A 631 -58.78 8.09 9.31
N LEU A 632 -60.12 8.13 9.37
CA LEU A 632 -60.98 7.24 8.57
C LEU A 632 -61.31 7.94 7.26
N ILE A 633 -61.13 7.23 6.15
CA ILE A 633 -61.32 7.75 4.80
C ILE A 633 -62.37 6.88 4.09
N ASN A 634 -63.31 7.50 3.36
CA ASN A 634 -64.27 6.76 2.54
C ASN A 634 -63.60 6.24 1.25
N LYS A 635 -64.35 5.46 0.46
CA LYS A 635 -63.86 4.92 -0.82
C LYS A 635 -63.53 6.01 -1.86
N ASP A 636 -64.08 7.21 -1.70
CA ASP A 636 -63.88 8.34 -2.60
C ASP A 636 -62.71 9.25 -2.17
N GLY A 637 -62.07 8.97 -1.03
CA GLY A 637 -60.91 9.70 -0.52
C GLY A 637 -61.23 10.81 0.48
N ASP A 638 -62.50 11.01 0.84
CA ASP A 638 -62.90 12.02 1.81
C ASP A 638 -62.69 11.53 3.25
N ILE A 639 -62.18 12.43 4.09
CA ILE A 639 -61.96 12.18 5.52
C ILE A 639 -63.31 12.20 6.25
N ILE A 640 -63.69 11.05 6.82
CA ILE A 640 -64.99 10.85 7.48
C ILE A 640 -64.92 11.18 8.99
N ASP A 641 -63.78 10.93 9.63
CA ASP A 641 -63.61 11.16 11.07
C ASP A 641 -62.12 11.32 11.44
N VAL A 642 -61.85 12.19 12.42
CA VAL A 642 -60.53 12.42 13.02
C VAL A 642 -60.70 12.23 14.52
N ASN A 643 -60.42 11.02 15.01
CA ASN A 643 -60.57 10.72 16.42
C ASN A 643 -59.23 11.03 17.15
N PRO A 644 -59.16 12.04 18.04
CA PRO A 644 -58.01 12.20 18.90
C PRO A 644 -58.12 11.11 19.98
N GLY A 645 -57.31 10.05 19.85
CA GLY A 645 -57.36 8.87 20.72
C GLY A 645 -57.63 9.21 22.18
N SER A 646 -58.76 8.69 22.68
CA SER A 646 -59.15 8.64 24.08
C SER A 646 -58.26 7.67 24.85
N GLU A 647 -57.81 8.18 26.01
CA GLU A 647 -56.92 7.63 27.06
C GLU A 647 -55.42 7.52 26.72
#